data_AF-A0A2A5QX63-F1
#
_entry.id   AF-A0A2A5QX63-F1
#
_cell.length_a   1.000
_cell.length_b   1.000
_cell.length_c   1.000
_cell.angle_alpha   90.00
_cell.angle_beta   90.00
_cell.angle_gamma   90.00
#
_symmetry.space_group_name_H-M   'P 1'
#
loop_
_entity.id
_entity.type
_entity.pdbx_description
1 polymer ?
#
loop_
_entity_poly.entity_id
_entity_poly.type
_entity_poly.pdbx_seq_one_letter_code
_entity_poly.pdbx_strand_id
1 'polypeptide(L)'
;MPQCPRRTLLGSIGTTMTIALAGSTVGATQTDDQSDGSSESPALDTLLEYLPASIASDSLAVTTIDFEERRVANEPYEPRPNTGGFGIDRESVSKQALVYSTGDDYSRPITVLAGDFDLESEGETRETDGGVEYERHENDREQIAAVTDDIVVLAEDDETITDAFAASAGDSERLLEAKPVIDEGFSVFDDADAGYSVHIGDDFHLPSTNEEVAVEYAVRAMSVLGPDTMEMKLAISFEDESVVTDELVESLTGELSYMATDDPTVEVDGELVTVVTERDLAAERAVREHESPGSLRVERDVDLDDDVLEIEVGRGDPTPIEDLTLKVDDEEYDREIWTNGHGTLEEGDTIVIDMDDVEPNLSITLEHDHELGSSSSGTHVLSHFKFEFDYDVDAGTLAVEYADDFPLDGDEVSIAVYGEQPPYRHDEEGPEPRTTVQPWTGETMSTGDEATVDDVEPGDIVLVCWDGTSHEDSIGYFRARPPGNVRFDYEFESKTLSATLKFEDDAERPADEYELLIDEEPADTQWADESDTVSSGSTIEIDDVQVGTDVTVVWGDDDIQMGWTSPRPQIELEFAEDGTAIEHVGGDSLPASELTLHVRAKDDFGEIDVGEKIDGEFEEGDTISVDMDDIRYATLQYGDTRSIGYVHSRD
;
A
#
# COMPACT_ATOMS: atom_id res chain seq x y z
N MET A 1 -10.21 10.27 -59.23
CA MET A 1 -9.48 9.66 -60.38
C MET A 1 -8.42 10.64 -60.84
N PRO A 2 -7.23 10.22 -61.30
CA PRO A 2 -6.82 8.90 -61.85
C PRO A 2 -5.97 8.08 -60.86
N GLN A 3 -6.19 6.77 -60.63
CA GLN A 3 -5.97 5.57 -61.45
C GLN A 3 -4.52 5.04 -61.52
N CYS A 4 -4.23 4.08 -60.62
CA CYS A 4 -3.52 2.77 -60.71
C CYS A 4 -2.56 2.44 -61.88
N PRO A 5 -1.55 1.56 -61.62
CA PRO A 5 -1.70 0.10 -61.85
C PRO A 5 -1.08 -0.78 -60.73
N ARG A 6 -1.80 -1.75 -60.15
CA ARG A 6 -1.89 -3.20 -60.49
C ARG A 6 -0.57 -3.94 -60.75
N ARG A 7 -0.20 -4.84 -59.83
CA ARG A 7 0.37 -6.15 -60.19
C ARG A 7 -0.07 -7.25 -59.21
N THR A 8 -0.76 -8.22 -59.79
CA THR A 8 -1.27 -9.51 -59.30
C THR A 8 -0.19 -10.59 -59.27
N LEU A 9 -0.32 -11.56 -58.34
CA LEU A 9 -0.01 -13.02 -58.36
C LEU A 9 -0.17 -13.51 -56.90
N LEU A 10 -1.16 -14.26 -56.40
CA LEU A 10 -2.05 -15.38 -56.80
C LEU A 10 -1.38 -16.76 -56.92
N GLY A 11 -1.77 -17.64 -55.97
CA GLY A 11 -1.61 -19.11 -55.95
C GLY A 11 -1.75 -19.64 -54.51
N SER A 12 -2.93 -19.63 -53.88
CA SER A 12 -3.98 -20.67 -53.91
C SER A 12 -3.50 -22.12 -53.75
N ILE A 13 -3.93 -22.81 -52.70
CA ILE A 13 -4.76 -24.05 -52.73
C ILE A 13 -5.43 -24.13 -51.35
N GLY A 14 -6.77 -24.14 -51.36
CA GLY A 14 -7.58 -24.49 -50.18
C GLY A 14 -7.94 -25.97 -50.18
N THR A 15 -8.45 -26.47 -49.06
CA THR A 15 -9.39 -27.60 -49.06
C THR A 15 -10.27 -27.49 -47.82
N THR A 16 -11.55 -27.23 -48.05
CA THR A 16 -12.66 -27.41 -47.11
C THR A 16 -13.02 -28.90 -47.05
N MET A 17 -13.22 -29.44 -45.84
CA MET A 17 -13.92 -30.71 -45.66
C MET A 17 -14.83 -30.63 -44.44
N THR A 18 -16.11 -30.48 -44.72
CA THR A 18 -17.23 -30.84 -43.85
C THR A 18 -17.61 -32.30 -44.17
N ILE A 19 -18.00 -33.12 -43.19
CA ILE A 19 -19.15 -34.06 -43.22
C ILE A 19 -19.12 -35.12 -42.08
N ALA A 20 -20.26 -35.14 -41.36
CA ALA A 20 -21.05 -36.24 -40.77
C ALA A 20 -20.61 -37.06 -39.54
N LEU A 21 -21.46 -36.93 -38.52
CA LEU A 21 -21.90 -37.96 -37.57
C LEU A 21 -22.59 -39.16 -38.28
N ALA A 22 -22.22 -40.39 -37.88
CA ALA A 22 -23.10 -41.45 -37.37
C ALA A 22 -22.57 -42.89 -37.61
N GLY A 23 -22.30 -43.63 -36.52
CA GLY A 23 -22.96 -44.92 -36.25
C GLY A 23 -22.26 -46.26 -36.54
N SER A 24 -21.92 -46.94 -35.43
CA SER A 24 -22.14 -48.38 -35.10
C SER A 24 -21.06 -49.46 -35.33
N THR A 25 -20.47 -49.88 -34.18
CA THR A 25 -20.33 -51.25 -33.62
C THR A 25 -19.21 -52.23 -34.04
N VAL A 26 -18.64 -52.82 -32.97
CA VAL A 26 -17.97 -54.12 -32.77
C VAL A 26 -16.44 -54.22 -32.97
N GLY A 27 -15.72 -54.08 -31.85
CA GLY A 27 -15.14 -55.24 -31.15
C GLY A 27 -13.64 -55.52 -31.30
N ALA A 28 -12.91 -55.28 -30.20
CA ALA A 28 -12.06 -56.24 -29.47
C ALA A 28 -10.62 -55.78 -29.18
N THR A 29 -10.47 -55.23 -27.95
CA THR A 29 -9.48 -55.59 -26.92
C THR A 29 -7.99 -55.31 -27.17
N GLN A 30 -7.49 -54.22 -26.57
CA GLN A 30 -6.49 -54.32 -25.50
C GLN A 30 -6.46 -53.03 -24.68
N THR A 31 -6.40 -53.25 -23.36
CA THR A 31 -6.68 -52.33 -22.26
C THR A 31 -5.49 -51.41 -22.00
N ASP A 32 -5.70 -50.11 -22.13
CA ASP A 32 -5.03 -49.07 -21.34
C ASP A 32 -6.15 -48.15 -20.89
N ASP A 33 -6.52 -48.23 -19.61
CA ASP A 33 -7.44 -47.30 -18.95
C ASP A 33 -6.74 -45.94 -18.87
N GLN A 34 -6.98 -45.09 -19.87
CA GLN A 34 -6.92 -43.64 -19.70
C GLN A 34 -8.33 -43.21 -19.30
N SER A 35 -8.49 -42.92 -18.01
CA SER A 35 -9.63 -42.16 -17.50
C SER A 35 -9.58 -40.75 -18.09
N ASP A 36 -10.32 -40.51 -19.17
CA ASP A 36 -10.86 -39.18 -19.47
C ASP A 36 -11.88 -38.86 -18.36
N GLY A 37 -11.38 -38.37 -17.22
CA GLY A 37 -12.16 -37.73 -16.18
C GLY A 37 -11.72 -36.28 -16.14
N SER A 38 -12.42 -35.40 -16.87
CA SER A 38 -12.55 -34.02 -16.38
C SER A 38 -13.39 -34.14 -15.12
N SER A 39 -12.72 -34.23 -13.96
CA SER A 39 -13.40 -34.13 -12.67
C SER A 39 -14.02 -32.74 -12.64
N GLU A 40 -15.35 -32.67 -12.59
CA GLU A 40 -16.03 -31.39 -12.33
C GLU A 40 -15.54 -30.89 -10.97
N SER A 41 -15.07 -29.64 -10.89
CA SER A 41 -14.65 -29.01 -9.64
C SER A 41 -15.77 -29.13 -8.59
N PRO A 42 -15.43 -29.36 -7.30
CA PRO A 42 -16.39 -29.40 -6.20
C PRO A 42 -17.35 -28.20 -6.19
N ALA A 43 -18.60 -28.39 -5.76
CA ALA A 43 -19.54 -27.27 -5.59
C ALA A 43 -19.13 -26.39 -4.40
N LEU A 44 -19.57 -25.12 -4.37
CA LEU A 44 -19.30 -24.22 -3.24
C LEU A 44 -19.83 -24.78 -1.91
N ASP A 45 -20.99 -25.42 -1.93
CA ASP A 45 -21.56 -26.08 -0.75
C ASP A 45 -20.62 -27.13 -0.16
N THR A 46 -19.88 -27.85 -1.02
CA THR A 46 -18.88 -28.85 -0.59
C THR A 46 -17.76 -28.19 0.21
N LEU A 47 -17.33 -26.98 -0.15
CA LEU A 47 -16.27 -26.26 0.59
C LEU A 47 -16.75 -25.83 1.98
N LEU A 48 -18.03 -25.45 2.11
CA LEU A 48 -18.62 -25.08 3.40
C LEU A 48 -18.67 -26.28 4.37
N GLU A 49 -18.71 -27.51 3.87
CA GLU A 49 -18.69 -28.72 4.71
C GLU A 49 -17.36 -28.89 5.47
N TYR A 50 -16.26 -28.31 4.96
CA TYR A 50 -14.95 -28.35 5.60
C TYR A 50 -14.78 -27.29 6.69
N LEU A 51 -15.76 -26.42 6.94
CA LEU A 51 -15.68 -25.40 7.98
C LEU A 51 -16.10 -26.01 9.34
N PRO A 52 -15.18 -26.25 10.29
CA PRO A 52 -15.53 -26.88 11.55
C PRO A 52 -16.18 -25.90 12.54
N ALA A 53 -16.88 -26.40 13.54
CA ALA A 53 -17.41 -25.57 14.62
C ALA A 53 -16.31 -24.98 15.54
N SER A 54 -15.10 -25.54 15.54
CA SER A 54 -13.99 -25.08 16.39
C SER A 54 -13.48 -23.68 16.06
N ILE A 55 -13.72 -23.20 14.84
CA ILE A 55 -13.36 -21.85 14.39
C ILE A 55 -14.48 -20.82 14.62
N ALA A 56 -15.59 -21.21 15.26
CA ALA A 56 -16.72 -20.31 15.49
C ALA A 56 -16.34 -19.20 16.49
N SER A 57 -16.61 -17.96 16.10
CA SER A 57 -16.46 -16.74 16.91
C SER A 57 -17.80 -15.99 17.02
N ASP A 58 -17.87 -14.99 17.90
CA ASP A 58 -19.03 -14.11 18.01
C ASP A 58 -19.06 -13.04 16.91
N SER A 59 -17.88 -12.61 16.43
CA SER A 59 -17.72 -11.75 15.25
C SER A 59 -16.88 -12.48 14.20
N LEU A 60 -17.49 -12.79 13.05
CA LEU A 60 -16.80 -13.47 11.95
C LEU A 60 -17.48 -13.20 10.61
N ALA A 61 -16.73 -13.42 9.52
CA ALA A 61 -17.24 -13.43 8.17
C ALA A 61 -16.91 -14.75 7.47
N VAL A 62 -17.88 -15.31 6.74
CA VAL A 62 -17.71 -16.47 5.87
C VAL A 62 -17.90 -16.02 4.43
N THR A 63 -16.86 -16.17 3.61
CA THR A 63 -16.88 -15.79 2.20
C THR A 63 -16.66 -17.00 1.31
N THR A 64 -17.49 -17.18 0.29
CA THR A 64 -17.31 -18.15 -0.79
C THR A 64 -17.19 -17.45 -2.14
N ILE A 65 -16.31 -17.94 -3.02
CA ILE A 65 -16.08 -17.36 -4.34
C ILE A 65 -15.94 -18.49 -5.36
N ASP A 66 -16.67 -18.40 -6.46
CA ASP A 66 -16.46 -19.21 -7.66
C ASP A 66 -15.61 -18.43 -8.66
N PHE A 67 -14.31 -18.74 -8.71
CA PHE A 67 -13.40 -18.06 -9.63
C PHE A 67 -13.64 -18.48 -11.08
N GLU A 68 -14.19 -19.66 -11.35
CA GLU A 68 -14.51 -20.08 -12.72
C GLU A 68 -15.60 -19.20 -13.31
N GLU A 69 -16.70 -18.98 -12.57
CA GLU A 69 -17.77 -18.07 -12.98
C GLU A 69 -17.28 -16.62 -13.02
N ARG A 70 -16.55 -16.15 -12.00
CA ARG A 70 -16.05 -14.77 -11.98
C ARG A 70 -15.05 -14.45 -13.09
N ARG A 71 -14.29 -15.43 -13.60
CA ARG A 71 -13.42 -15.24 -14.79
C ARG A 71 -14.21 -15.02 -16.09
N VAL A 72 -15.49 -15.37 -16.13
CA VAL A 72 -16.37 -15.03 -17.26
C VAL A 72 -16.63 -13.53 -17.29
N ALA A 73 -16.71 -12.90 -16.10
CA ALA A 73 -16.84 -11.47 -15.93
C ALA A 73 -15.49 -10.77 -16.10
N ASN A 74 -15.47 -9.72 -16.92
CA ASN A 74 -14.29 -8.89 -17.15
C ASN A 74 -14.17 -7.84 -16.02
N GLU A 75 -14.12 -8.28 -14.77
CA GLU A 75 -14.09 -7.38 -13.63
C GLU A 75 -12.81 -6.52 -13.63
N PRO A 76 -12.89 -5.20 -13.39
CA PRO A 76 -11.69 -4.36 -13.26
C PRO A 76 -10.85 -4.73 -12.04
N TYR A 77 -11.48 -5.35 -11.05
CA TYR A 77 -10.86 -5.89 -9.84
C TYR A 77 -11.02 -7.41 -9.85
N GLU A 78 -10.15 -8.11 -10.59
CA GLU A 78 -10.12 -9.57 -10.58
C GLU A 78 -9.79 -10.06 -9.16
N PRO A 79 -10.72 -10.75 -8.48
CA PRO A 79 -10.47 -11.28 -7.15
C PRO A 79 -9.40 -12.35 -7.28
N ARG A 80 -8.44 -12.32 -6.36
CA ARG A 80 -7.36 -13.30 -6.35
C ARG A 80 -7.63 -14.33 -5.26
N PRO A 81 -7.48 -15.63 -5.54
CA PRO A 81 -7.57 -16.64 -4.50
C PRO A 81 -6.48 -16.42 -3.46
N ASN A 82 -6.84 -16.63 -2.20
CA ASN A 82 -5.91 -16.58 -1.09
C ASN A 82 -5.22 -17.94 -0.95
N THR A 83 -3.96 -18.01 -1.37
CA THR A 83 -3.19 -19.25 -1.42
C THR A 83 -2.19 -19.42 -0.27
N GLY A 84 -2.25 -18.58 0.77
CA GLY A 84 -1.44 -18.74 1.98
C GLY A 84 0.07 -18.71 1.78
N GLY A 85 0.59 -18.23 0.65
CA GLY A 85 2.03 -18.23 0.37
C GLY A 85 2.62 -19.59 -0.01
N PHE A 86 1.81 -20.61 -0.29
CA PHE A 86 2.27 -21.95 -0.70
C PHE A 86 2.68 -22.07 -2.17
N GLY A 87 2.77 -20.95 -2.90
CA GLY A 87 3.11 -20.97 -4.33
C GLY A 87 2.04 -21.61 -5.23
N ILE A 88 0.82 -21.88 -4.72
CA ILE A 88 -0.29 -22.40 -5.52
C ILE A 88 -0.59 -21.43 -6.66
N ASP A 89 -0.61 -21.96 -7.88
CA ASP A 89 -0.98 -21.20 -9.05
C ASP A 89 -2.44 -20.70 -8.93
N ARG A 90 -2.64 -19.40 -9.18
CA ARG A 90 -3.95 -18.78 -8.95
C ARG A 90 -4.97 -19.16 -10.01
N GLU A 91 -4.54 -19.59 -11.19
CA GLU A 91 -5.44 -20.04 -12.25
C GLU A 91 -5.97 -21.46 -11.96
N SER A 92 -5.21 -22.24 -11.19
CA SER A 92 -5.54 -23.62 -10.80
C SER A 92 -6.64 -23.70 -9.74
N VAL A 93 -6.86 -22.64 -8.96
CA VAL A 93 -7.99 -22.54 -8.01
C VAL A 93 -9.29 -22.29 -8.78
N SER A 94 -10.26 -23.18 -8.65
CA SER A 94 -11.60 -22.99 -9.22
C SER A 94 -12.54 -22.28 -8.25
N LYS A 95 -12.52 -22.63 -6.96
CA LYS A 95 -13.43 -22.09 -5.93
C LYS A 95 -12.72 -21.94 -4.59
N GLN A 96 -13.24 -21.08 -3.73
CA GLN A 96 -12.71 -20.85 -2.38
C GLN A 96 -13.84 -20.65 -1.37
N ALA A 97 -13.64 -21.16 -0.15
CA ALA A 97 -14.32 -20.74 1.07
C ALA A 97 -13.29 -20.21 2.06
N LEU A 98 -13.56 -19.08 2.70
CA LEU A 98 -12.66 -18.41 3.65
C LEU A 98 -13.47 -17.99 4.87
N VAL A 99 -12.89 -18.19 6.05
CA VAL A 99 -13.41 -17.62 7.29
C VAL A 99 -12.36 -16.68 7.87
N TYR A 100 -12.80 -15.50 8.30
CA TYR A 100 -11.96 -14.58 9.06
C TYR A 100 -12.73 -13.98 10.24
N SER A 101 -12.02 -13.75 11.34
CA SER A 101 -12.55 -13.07 12.52
C SER A 101 -12.50 -11.56 12.30
N THR A 102 -13.57 -10.85 12.67
CA THR A 102 -13.71 -9.39 12.52
C THR A 102 -13.62 -8.62 13.83
N GLY A 103 -13.47 -9.30 14.97
CA GLY A 103 -13.28 -8.65 16.27
C GLY A 103 -11.86 -8.08 16.49
N ASP A 104 -11.53 -7.79 17.76
CA ASP A 104 -10.29 -7.09 18.17
C ASP A 104 -8.98 -7.66 17.57
N ASP A 105 -8.93 -8.97 17.34
CA ASP A 105 -7.79 -9.65 16.71
C ASP A 105 -8.20 -10.23 15.35
N TYR A 106 -7.72 -9.61 14.27
CA TYR A 106 -7.89 -10.12 12.91
C TYR A 106 -7.17 -11.47 12.77
N SER A 107 -7.92 -12.53 12.46
CA SER A 107 -7.38 -13.86 12.20
C SER A 107 -8.07 -14.50 11.00
N ARG A 108 -7.35 -15.39 10.31
CA ARG A 108 -7.87 -16.17 9.17
C ARG A 108 -7.75 -17.67 9.50
N PRO A 109 -8.61 -18.19 10.38
CA PRO A 109 -8.45 -19.52 10.94
C PRO A 109 -8.45 -20.62 9.88
N ILE A 110 -9.21 -20.45 8.78
CA ILE A 110 -9.24 -21.45 7.71
C ILE A 110 -9.51 -20.84 6.33
N THR A 111 -8.85 -21.40 5.31
CA THR A 111 -9.20 -21.23 3.89
C THR A 111 -9.31 -22.60 3.24
N VAL A 112 -10.37 -22.85 2.49
CA VAL A 112 -10.58 -24.10 1.74
C VAL A 112 -10.62 -23.74 0.27
N LEU A 113 -9.76 -24.35 -0.53
CA LEU A 113 -9.65 -24.15 -1.97
C LEU A 113 -10.07 -25.43 -2.68
N ALA A 114 -10.81 -25.30 -3.77
CA ALA A 114 -11.04 -26.36 -4.74
C ALA A 114 -10.33 -26.01 -6.05
N GLY A 115 -9.81 -27.02 -6.74
CA GLY A 115 -9.04 -26.83 -7.97
C GLY A 115 -8.14 -28.02 -8.28
N ASP A 116 -7.28 -27.84 -9.28
CA ASP A 116 -6.22 -28.79 -9.61
C ASP A 116 -4.91 -28.26 -9.01
N PHE A 117 -4.31 -28.98 -8.06
CA PHE A 117 -3.15 -28.49 -7.31
C PHE A 117 -1.92 -29.36 -7.55
N ASP A 118 -0.80 -28.72 -7.87
CA ASP A 118 0.51 -29.36 -7.93
C ASP A 118 1.49 -28.46 -7.17
N LEU A 119 1.81 -28.85 -5.93
CA LEU A 119 2.74 -28.11 -5.08
C LEU A 119 4.16 -28.62 -5.33
N GLU A 120 5.07 -27.71 -5.66
CA GLU A 120 6.47 -28.07 -5.96
C GLU A 120 7.28 -28.48 -4.71
N SER A 121 6.75 -28.25 -3.50
CA SER A 121 7.44 -28.58 -2.24
C SER A 121 7.21 -30.04 -1.81
N GLU A 122 8.22 -30.68 -1.22
CA GLU A 122 8.06 -32.05 -0.69
C GLU A 122 7.13 -32.06 0.53
N GLY A 123 5.91 -32.59 0.36
CA GLY A 123 4.92 -32.76 1.43
C GLY A 123 5.12 -34.02 2.28
N GLU A 124 4.65 -33.98 3.53
CA GLU A 124 4.53 -35.18 4.38
C GLU A 124 3.14 -35.81 4.20
N THR A 125 3.08 -37.03 3.67
CA THR A 125 1.80 -37.77 3.63
C THR A 125 1.30 -38.07 5.05
N ARG A 126 0.09 -37.59 5.36
CA ARG A 126 -0.63 -37.85 6.60
C ARG A 126 -1.99 -38.47 6.29
N GLU A 127 -2.57 -39.11 7.30
CA GLU A 127 -3.92 -39.69 7.24
C GLU A 127 -4.71 -39.15 8.42
N THR A 128 -5.90 -38.62 8.18
CA THR A 128 -6.82 -38.20 9.25
C THR A 128 -7.38 -39.41 9.99
N ASP A 129 -7.95 -39.21 11.19
CA ASP A 129 -8.63 -40.30 11.92
C ASP A 129 -9.82 -40.91 11.14
N GLY A 130 -10.37 -40.16 10.18
CA GLY A 130 -11.42 -40.58 9.24
C GLY A 130 -10.92 -41.38 8.03
N GLY A 131 -9.60 -41.56 7.88
CA GLY A 131 -8.98 -42.31 6.79
C GLY A 131 -8.82 -41.51 5.49
N VAL A 132 -8.79 -40.17 5.57
CA VAL A 132 -8.48 -39.30 4.43
C VAL A 132 -6.97 -39.09 4.38
N GLU A 133 -6.33 -39.53 3.31
CA GLU A 133 -4.91 -39.26 3.05
C GLU A 133 -4.77 -37.86 2.44
N TYR A 134 -3.81 -37.08 2.95
CA TYR A 134 -3.47 -35.75 2.44
C TYR A 134 -1.97 -35.50 2.55
N GLU A 135 -1.44 -34.62 1.71
CA GLU A 135 -0.06 -34.14 1.80
C GLU A 135 -0.02 -32.87 2.66
N ARG A 136 0.78 -32.89 3.73
CA ARG A 136 0.98 -31.74 4.61
C ARG A 136 2.20 -30.95 4.16
N HIS A 137 2.01 -29.65 3.98
CA HIS A 137 3.06 -28.68 3.70
C HIS A 137 3.03 -27.58 4.76
N GLU A 138 4.19 -26.98 5.02
CA GLU A 138 4.35 -25.87 5.97
C GLU A 138 5.24 -24.82 5.32
N ASN A 139 4.89 -23.55 5.47
CA ASN A 139 5.65 -22.43 4.90
C ASN A 139 6.46 -21.69 5.98
N ASP A 140 7.26 -20.71 5.57
CA ASP A 140 8.11 -19.91 6.47
C ASP A 140 7.33 -19.04 7.48
N ARG A 141 5.99 -18.98 7.34
CA ARG A 141 5.08 -18.27 8.25
C ARG A 141 4.35 -19.21 9.20
N GLU A 142 4.82 -20.45 9.32
CA GLU A 142 4.21 -21.50 10.17
C GLU A 142 2.75 -21.84 9.78
N GLN A 143 2.29 -21.41 8.59
CA GLN A 143 0.99 -21.82 8.08
C GLN A 143 1.10 -23.24 7.54
N ILE A 144 -0.01 -23.99 7.62
CA ILE A 144 -0.10 -25.37 7.18
C ILE A 144 -1.08 -25.49 6.01
N ALA A 145 -0.68 -26.23 4.99
CA ALA A 145 -1.55 -26.67 3.90
C ALA A 145 -1.73 -28.18 3.94
N ALA A 146 -2.97 -28.63 3.88
CA ALA A 146 -3.34 -30.02 3.68
C ALA A 146 -3.93 -30.19 2.28
N VAL A 147 -3.20 -30.90 1.42
CA VAL A 147 -3.48 -31.02 -0.01
C VAL A 147 -3.99 -32.42 -0.31
N THR A 148 -5.13 -32.48 -0.96
CA THR A 148 -5.71 -33.70 -1.54
C THR A 148 -5.75 -33.55 -3.06
N ASP A 149 -6.38 -34.49 -3.78
CA ASP A 149 -6.45 -34.43 -5.24
C ASP A 149 -7.12 -33.14 -5.77
N ASP A 150 -8.19 -32.68 -5.11
CA ASP A 150 -9.04 -31.57 -5.58
C ASP A 150 -9.34 -30.51 -4.52
N ILE A 151 -8.89 -30.70 -3.27
CA ILE A 151 -9.10 -29.78 -2.15
C ILE A 151 -7.77 -29.44 -1.46
N VAL A 152 -7.59 -28.16 -1.14
CA VAL A 152 -6.54 -27.67 -0.24
C VAL A 152 -7.18 -26.99 0.96
N VAL A 153 -6.82 -27.40 2.18
CA VAL A 153 -7.20 -26.72 3.42
C VAL A 153 -5.97 -26.01 3.97
N LEU A 154 -6.08 -24.70 4.17
CA LEU A 154 -5.04 -23.85 4.76
C LEU A 154 -5.49 -23.43 6.17
N ALA A 155 -4.62 -23.61 7.16
CA ALA A 155 -4.87 -23.21 8.55
C ALA A 155 -3.56 -22.86 9.27
N GLU A 156 -3.66 -22.26 10.47
CA GLU A 156 -2.50 -21.92 11.31
C GLU A 156 -1.94 -23.15 12.05
N ASP A 157 -2.73 -24.20 12.22
CA ASP A 157 -2.36 -25.37 13.02
C ASP A 157 -2.98 -26.68 12.50
N ASP A 158 -2.36 -27.81 12.87
CA ASP A 158 -2.79 -29.16 12.46
C ASP A 158 -4.12 -29.60 13.09
N GLU A 159 -4.53 -29.02 14.23
CA GLU A 159 -5.79 -29.33 14.91
C GLU A 159 -6.96 -28.81 14.06
N THR A 160 -6.87 -27.58 13.56
CA THR A 160 -7.85 -26.98 12.64
C THR A 160 -7.98 -27.77 11.34
N ILE A 161 -6.86 -28.24 10.75
CA ILE A 161 -6.88 -29.14 9.58
C ILE A 161 -7.64 -30.43 9.89
N THR A 162 -7.36 -31.06 11.03
CA THR A 162 -7.99 -32.32 11.43
C THR A 162 -9.50 -32.13 11.64
N ASP A 163 -9.89 -31.05 12.30
CA ASP A 163 -11.28 -30.69 12.54
C ASP A 163 -12.04 -30.41 11.23
N ALA A 164 -11.40 -29.76 10.26
CA ALA A 164 -11.99 -29.49 8.95
C ALA A 164 -12.35 -30.77 8.19
N PHE A 165 -11.44 -31.75 8.14
CA PHE A 165 -11.73 -33.05 7.53
C PHE A 165 -12.77 -33.86 8.32
N ALA A 166 -12.78 -33.77 9.66
CA ALA A 166 -13.81 -34.39 10.48
C ALA A 166 -15.19 -33.76 10.23
N ALA A 167 -15.26 -32.45 10.03
CA ALA A 167 -16.49 -31.72 9.75
C ALA A 167 -17.05 -32.10 8.36
N SER A 168 -16.17 -32.19 7.36
CA SER A 168 -16.51 -32.63 6.01
C SER A 168 -17.06 -34.06 6.01
N ALA A 169 -16.42 -34.98 6.75
CA ALA A 169 -16.88 -36.36 6.92
C ALA A 169 -18.19 -36.51 7.72
N GLY A 170 -18.63 -35.45 8.41
CA GLY A 170 -19.79 -35.47 9.32
C GLY A 170 -19.50 -36.16 10.66
N ASP A 171 -18.22 -36.28 11.03
CA ASP A 171 -17.76 -36.84 12.30
C ASP A 171 -17.66 -35.76 13.41
N SER A 172 -17.59 -34.48 13.04
CA SER A 172 -17.67 -33.32 13.94
C SER A 172 -18.76 -32.32 13.49
N GLU A 173 -19.12 -31.40 14.40
CA GLU A 173 -20.11 -30.34 14.14
C GLU A 173 -19.53 -29.30 13.17
N ARG A 174 -20.32 -28.89 12.18
CA ARG A 174 -19.94 -27.90 11.16
C ARG A 174 -20.23 -26.48 11.63
N LEU A 175 -19.53 -25.49 11.08
CA LEU A 175 -19.70 -24.08 11.44
C LEU A 175 -21.15 -23.60 11.28
N LEU A 176 -21.80 -23.93 10.16
CA LEU A 176 -23.18 -23.52 9.88
C LEU A 176 -24.19 -24.18 10.85
N GLU A 177 -23.89 -25.36 11.37
CA GLU A 177 -24.71 -26.02 12.40
C GLU A 177 -24.54 -25.35 13.77
N ALA A 178 -23.30 -24.96 14.12
CA ALA A 178 -22.96 -24.30 15.36
C ALA A 178 -23.42 -22.83 15.41
N LYS A 179 -23.48 -22.16 14.25
CA LYS A 179 -23.88 -20.76 14.09
C LYS A 179 -25.02 -20.66 13.04
N PRO A 180 -26.27 -21.00 13.41
CA PRO A 180 -27.42 -21.00 12.49
C PRO A 180 -27.71 -19.66 11.81
N VAL A 181 -27.29 -18.54 12.42
CA VAL A 181 -27.42 -17.19 11.83
C VAL A 181 -26.65 -17.08 10.51
N ILE A 182 -25.51 -17.77 10.38
CA ILE A 182 -24.74 -17.79 9.13
C ILE A 182 -25.50 -18.59 8.06
N ASP A 183 -26.06 -19.73 8.43
CA ASP A 183 -26.89 -20.58 7.54
C ASP A 183 -28.14 -19.84 7.05
N GLU A 184 -28.77 -19.06 7.93
CA GLU A 184 -29.86 -18.16 7.59
C GLU A 184 -29.42 -17.09 6.57
N GLY A 185 -28.27 -16.46 6.79
CA GLY A 185 -27.68 -15.50 5.85
C GLY A 185 -27.45 -16.08 4.45
N PHE A 186 -26.88 -17.29 4.35
CA PHE A 186 -26.70 -17.96 3.05
C PHE A 186 -28.04 -18.30 2.38
N SER A 187 -29.09 -18.56 3.16
CA SER A 187 -30.43 -18.88 2.65
C SER A 187 -31.22 -17.65 2.14
N VAL A 188 -30.73 -16.43 2.37
CA VAL A 188 -31.42 -15.20 1.91
C VAL A 188 -31.46 -15.12 0.39
N PHE A 189 -30.36 -15.52 -0.27
CA PHE A 189 -30.28 -15.60 -1.72
C PHE A 189 -29.89 -17.03 -2.09
N ASP A 190 -30.83 -17.85 -2.56
CA ASP A 190 -30.55 -19.26 -2.93
C ASP A 190 -29.98 -19.42 -4.36
N ASP A 191 -29.90 -18.33 -5.12
CA ASP A 191 -29.74 -18.35 -6.58
C ASP A 191 -28.45 -17.71 -7.10
N ALA A 192 -27.57 -17.20 -6.24
CA ALA A 192 -26.29 -16.65 -6.67
C ALA A 192 -25.26 -17.75 -6.93
N ASP A 193 -24.38 -17.50 -7.90
CA ASP A 193 -23.50 -18.51 -8.46
C ASP A 193 -22.01 -18.09 -8.49
N ALA A 194 -21.71 -16.80 -8.30
CA ALA A 194 -20.35 -16.28 -8.41
C ALA A 194 -19.67 -16.05 -7.06
N GLY A 195 -20.42 -15.82 -5.99
CA GLY A 195 -19.88 -15.73 -4.64
C GLY A 195 -20.85 -15.18 -3.60
N TYR A 196 -20.53 -15.44 -2.34
CA TYR A 196 -21.29 -15.02 -1.17
C TYR A 196 -20.36 -14.55 -0.06
N SER A 197 -20.83 -13.62 0.75
CA SER A 197 -20.21 -13.27 2.02
C SER A 197 -21.29 -13.06 3.06
N VAL A 198 -21.19 -13.71 4.21
CA VAL A 198 -22.07 -13.52 5.36
C VAL A 198 -21.23 -13.05 6.53
N HIS A 199 -21.62 -11.92 7.11
CA HIS A 199 -20.95 -11.27 8.22
C HIS A 199 -21.86 -11.26 9.45
N ILE A 200 -21.31 -11.56 10.62
CA ILE A 200 -21.98 -11.47 11.91
C ILE A 200 -21.08 -10.74 12.92
N GLY A 201 -21.68 -10.09 13.92
CA GLY A 201 -20.99 -9.38 14.98
C GLY A 201 -21.14 -7.86 14.91
N ASP A 202 -20.69 -7.18 15.96
CA ASP A 202 -20.95 -5.74 16.19
C ASP A 202 -20.09 -4.80 15.31
N ASP A 203 -19.07 -5.33 14.63
CA ASP A 203 -18.09 -4.55 13.84
C ASP A 203 -18.54 -4.29 12.39
N PHE A 204 -19.81 -4.55 12.04
CA PHE A 204 -20.32 -4.29 10.70
C PHE A 204 -20.66 -2.81 10.53
N HIS A 205 -19.73 -2.03 10.00
CA HIS A 205 -19.97 -0.65 9.64
C HIS A 205 -20.73 -0.55 8.32
N LEU A 206 -21.96 -0.03 8.39
CA LEU A 206 -22.64 0.45 7.19
C LEU A 206 -21.89 1.69 6.69
N PRO A 207 -21.55 1.76 5.40
CA PRO A 207 -20.95 2.96 4.86
C PRO A 207 -21.99 4.09 4.98
N SER A 208 -21.53 5.30 5.33
CA SER A 208 -22.32 6.53 5.51
C SER A 208 -23.11 6.74 6.83
N THR A 209 -23.19 5.77 7.75
CA THR A 209 -23.74 6.03 9.11
C THR A 209 -22.64 6.07 10.15
N ASN A 210 -22.40 7.23 10.77
CA ASN A 210 -21.51 7.39 11.94
C ASN A 210 -22.11 6.80 13.23
N GLU A 211 -23.18 6.01 13.14
CA GLU A 211 -23.86 5.37 14.27
C GLU A 211 -23.62 3.86 14.21
N GLU A 212 -23.18 3.27 15.32
CA GLU A 212 -23.13 1.83 15.50
C GLU A 212 -24.57 1.29 15.50
N VAL A 213 -24.94 0.60 14.43
CA VAL A 213 -26.23 -0.07 14.30
C VAL A 213 -26.03 -1.56 14.55
N ALA A 214 -26.81 -2.11 15.48
CA ALA A 214 -26.78 -3.55 15.76
C ALA A 214 -27.39 -4.34 14.60
N VAL A 215 -26.56 -5.13 13.94
CA VAL A 215 -26.89 -5.98 12.80
C VAL A 215 -26.78 -7.44 13.24
N GLU A 216 -27.83 -8.23 13.00
CA GLU A 216 -27.81 -9.67 13.27
C GLU A 216 -26.92 -10.39 12.25
N TYR A 217 -27.06 -10.04 10.97
CA TYR A 217 -26.16 -10.46 9.90
C TYR A 217 -26.24 -9.53 8.69
N ALA A 218 -25.18 -9.51 7.90
CA ALA A 218 -25.15 -8.88 6.58
C ALA A 218 -24.67 -9.88 5.51
N VAL A 219 -25.39 -9.93 4.39
CA VAL A 219 -25.15 -10.85 3.27
C VAL A 219 -24.83 -10.05 2.02
N ARG A 220 -23.74 -10.40 1.35
CA ARG A 220 -23.43 -9.93 0.00
C ARG A 220 -23.34 -11.13 -0.93
N ALA A 221 -24.20 -11.18 -1.93
CA ALA A 221 -24.21 -12.21 -2.96
C ALA A 221 -23.92 -11.61 -4.34
N MET A 222 -23.25 -12.37 -5.20
CA MET A 222 -22.89 -11.95 -6.55
C MET A 222 -23.24 -13.05 -7.56
N SER A 223 -23.75 -12.62 -8.71
CA SER A 223 -24.05 -13.51 -9.84
C SER A 223 -23.51 -12.92 -11.14
N VAL A 224 -22.97 -13.77 -12.02
CA VAL A 224 -22.47 -13.32 -13.33
C VAL A 224 -23.60 -13.42 -14.36
N LEU A 225 -24.13 -12.27 -14.79
CA LEU A 225 -25.17 -12.22 -15.83
C LEU A 225 -24.55 -12.25 -17.25
N GLY A 226 -23.31 -11.80 -17.39
CA GLY A 226 -22.54 -11.80 -18.63
C GLY A 226 -21.13 -11.23 -18.44
N PRO A 227 -20.35 -11.11 -19.54
CA PRO A 227 -18.96 -10.68 -19.45
C PRO A 227 -18.77 -9.24 -18.95
N ASP A 228 -19.77 -8.37 -19.12
CA ASP A 228 -19.70 -6.98 -18.69
C ASP A 228 -20.82 -6.61 -17.69
N THR A 229 -21.53 -7.59 -17.14
CA THR A 229 -22.68 -7.35 -16.26
C THR A 229 -22.72 -8.39 -15.15
N MET A 230 -22.79 -7.93 -13.91
CA MET A 230 -22.98 -8.78 -12.74
C MET A 230 -24.11 -8.24 -11.87
N GLU A 231 -24.90 -9.14 -11.31
CA GLU A 231 -25.86 -8.82 -10.28
C GLU A 231 -25.16 -8.84 -8.91
N MET A 232 -25.40 -7.82 -8.11
CA MET A 232 -25.01 -7.78 -6.71
C MET A 232 -26.26 -7.66 -5.85
N LYS A 233 -26.38 -8.53 -4.86
CA LYS A 233 -27.45 -8.50 -3.87
C LYS A 233 -26.85 -8.26 -2.49
N LEU A 234 -27.40 -7.30 -1.77
CA LEU A 234 -27.08 -7.01 -0.39
C LEU A 234 -28.32 -7.30 0.45
N ALA A 235 -28.16 -7.98 1.58
CA ALA A 235 -29.21 -8.08 2.59
C ALA A 235 -28.64 -7.78 3.97
N ILE A 236 -29.34 -6.96 4.74
CA ILE A 236 -28.94 -6.60 6.11
C ILE A 236 -30.13 -6.89 7.02
N SER A 237 -29.93 -7.78 8.00
CA SER A 237 -30.90 -8.05 9.05
C SER A 237 -30.52 -7.28 10.31
N PHE A 238 -31.39 -6.42 10.79
CA PHE A 238 -31.18 -5.61 11.98
C PHE A 238 -31.72 -6.30 13.23
N GLU A 239 -31.12 -6.07 14.40
CA GLU A 239 -31.67 -6.62 15.65
C GLU A 239 -33.01 -5.96 16.07
N ASP A 240 -33.31 -4.78 15.53
CA ASP A 240 -34.51 -4.00 15.83
C ASP A 240 -35.10 -3.35 14.56
N GLU A 241 -36.30 -3.81 14.16
CA GLU A 241 -37.10 -3.24 13.05
C GLU A 241 -37.24 -1.71 13.14
N SER A 242 -37.23 -1.11 14.33
CA SER A 242 -37.39 0.33 14.48
C SER A 242 -36.20 1.17 13.96
N VAL A 243 -35.06 0.53 13.71
CA VAL A 243 -33.89 1.15 13.07
C VAL A 243 -34.08 1.25 11.55
N VAL A 244 -34.91 0.41 10.96
CA VAL A 244 -35.24 0.41 9.52
C VAL A 244 -36.15 1.60 9.20
N THR A 245 -35.54 2.76 9.02
CA THR A 245 -36.21 4.01 8.68
C THR A 245 -36.12 4.28 7.17
N ASP A 246 -37.03 5.11 6.66
CA ASP A 246 -36.98 5.55 5.25
C ASP A 246 -35.62 6.25 4.94
N GLU A 247 -35.04 6.96 5.91
CA GLU A 247 -33.74 7.63 5.78
C GLU A 247 -32.58 6.64 5.65
N LEU A 248 -32.57 5.58 6.46
CA LEU A 248 -31.58 4.50 6.35
C LEU A 248 -31.69 3.80 4.98
N VAL A 249 -32.92 3.50 4.55
CA VAL A 249 -33.17 2.87 3.25
C VAL A 249 -32.70 3.77 2.11
N GLU A 250 -33.00 5.06 2.15
CA GLU A 250 -32.54 6.04 1.16
C GLU A 250 -31.01 6.16 1.14
N SER A 251 -30.35 6.14 2.30
CA SER A 251 -28.88 6.15 2.43
C SER A 251 -28.26 4.90 1.80
N LEU A 252 -28.72 3.70 2.15
CA LEU A 252 -28.24 2.43 1.55
C LEU A 252 -28.48 2.37 0.04
N THR A 253 -29.62 2.89 -0.42
CA THR A 253 -29.96 2.99 -1.85
C THR A 253 -29.03 3.96 -2.56
N GLY A 254 -28.76 5.12 -1.96
CA GLY A 254 -27.90 6.16 -2.52
C GLY A 254 -26.47 5.66 -2.70
N GLU A 255 -25.95 4.96 -1.70
CA GLU A 255 -24.61 4.37 -1.77
C GLU A 255 -24.47 3.36 -2.92
N LEU A 256 -25.42 2.41 -3.02
CA LEU A 256 -25.36 1.39 -4.05
C LEU A 256 -25.67 1.92 -5.44
N SER A 257 -26.39 3.04 -5.56
CA SER A 257 -26.58 3.74 -6.84
C SER A 257 -25.26 4.19 -7.45
N TYR A 258 -24.23 4.50 -6.64
CA TYR A 258 -22.90 4.87 -7.16
C TYR A 258 -22.13 3.69 -7.76
N MET A 259 -22.58 2.45 -7.62
CA MET A 259 -21.92 1.29 -8.22
C MET A 259 -22.80 0.60 -9.29
N ALA A 260 -23.96 1.20 -9.58
CA ALA A 260 -25.03 0.57 -10.33
C ALA A 260 -25.18 1.16 -11.74
N THR A 261 -25.55 0.34 -12.72
CA THR A 261 -26.03 0.80 -14.02
C THR A 261 -27.43 1.38 -13.98
N ASP A 262 -28.24 0.86 -13.06
CA ASP A 262 -29.66 1.10 -12.96
C ASP A 262 -30.04 1.38 -11.50
N ASP A 263 -31.17 2.05 -11.29
CA ASP A 263 -31.67 2.32 -9.94
C ASP A 263 -31.77 1.00 -9.13
N PRO A 264 -31.10 0.89 -7.97
CA PRO A 264 -31.17 -0.32 -7.16
C PRO A 264 -32.60 -0.59 -6.71
N THR A 265 -32.99 -1.86 -6.75
CA THR A 265 -34.30 -2.29 -6.25
C THR A 265 -34.18 -2.63 -4.77
N VAL A 266 -34.94 -1.92 -3.93
CA VAL A 266 -34.96 -2.14 -2.48
C VAL A 266 -36.28 -2.75 -2.03
N GLU A 267 -36.19 -3.82 -1.25
CA GLU A 267 -37.30 -4.47 -0.57
C GLU A 267 -37.04 -4.47 0.95
N VAL A 268 -38.05 -4.09 1.73
CA VAL A 268 -38.00 -4.09 3.20
C VAL A 268 -39.05 -5.07 3.71
N ASP A 269 -38.61 -6.06 4.49
CA ASP A 269 -39.47 -7.04 5.16
C ASP A 269 -39.15 -7.09 6.66
N GLY A 270 -39.82 -6.21 7.43
CA GLY A 270 -39.58 -6.08 8.86
C GLY A 270 -38.16 -5.59 9.15
N GLU A 271 -37.35 -6.43 9.78
CA GLU A 271 -35.96 -6.15 10.15
C GLU A 271 -34.95 -6.43 9.02
N LEU A 272 -35.40 -7.01 7.90
CA LEU A 272 -34.56 -7.32 6.74
C LEU A 272 -34.71 -6.28 5.64
N VAL A 273 -33.59 -5.66 5.26
CA VAL A 273 -33.50 -4.81 4.07
C VAL A 273 -32.72 -5.55 3.00
N THR A 274 -33.31 -5.73 1.83
CA THR A 274 -32.69 -6.35 0.66
C THR A 274 -32.53 -5.33 -0.45
N VAL A 275 -31.33 -5.22 -1.02
CA VAL A 275 -31.02 -4.37 -2.15
C VAL A 275 -30.45 -5.22 -3.28
N VAL A 276 -30.98 -5.06 -4.49
CA VAL A 276 -30.50 -5.72 -5.70
C VAL A 276 -30.08 -4.67 -6.71
N THR A 277 -28.88 -4.83 -7.27
CA THR A 277 -28.34 -3.92 -8.28
C THR A 277 -27.53 -4.66 -9.34
N GLU A 278 -27.42 -4.07 -10.53
CA GLU A 278 -26.57 -4.55 -11.62
C GLU A 278 -25.34 -3.63 -11.75
N ARG A 279 -24.16 -4.24 -11.87
CA ARG A 279 -22.88 -3.55 -12.07
C ARG A 279 -22.50 -3.52 -13.55
N ASP A 280 -22.09 -2.36 -14.08
CA ASP A 280 -21.47 -2.24 -15.41
C ASP A 280 -19.97 -2.46 -15.32
N LEU A 281 -19.47 -3.62 -15.73
CA LEU A 281 -18.03 -3.82 -15.72
C LEU A 281 -17.35 -3.06 -16.85
N ALA A 282 -18.05 -2.75 -17.95
CA ALA A 282 -17.48 -1.93 -19.00
C ALA A 282 -17.34 -0.47 -18.57
N ALA A 283 -18.34 0.09 -17.86
CA ALA A 283 -18.24 1.44 -17.30
C ALA A 283 -17.20 1.50 -16.17
N GLU A 284 -17.15 0.51 -15.28
CA GLU A 284 -16.12 0.44 -14.23
C GLU A 284 -14.70 0.37 -14.81
N ARG A 285 -14.49 -0.40 -15.89
CA ARG A 285 -13.19 -0.38 -16.59
C ARG A 285 -12.92 0.96 -17.24
N ALA A 286 -13.91 1.58 -17.88
CA ALA A 286 -13.73 2.90 -18.49
C ALA A 286 -13.33 3.95 -17.45
N VAL A 287 -13.95 3.95 -16.27
CA VAL A 287 -13.57 4.83 -15.14
C VAL A 287 -12.16 4.51 -14.64
N ARG A 288 -11.82 3.24 -14.46
CA ARG A 288 -10.48 2.83 -14.01
C ARG A 288 -9.39 3.23 -14.99
N GLU A 289 -9.69 3.16 -16.28
CA GLU A 289 -8.76 3.53 -17.36
C GLU A 289 -8.73 5.03 -17.62
N HIS A 290 -9.79 5.77 -17.21
CA HIS A 290 -9.88 7.22 -17.33
C HIS A 290 -8.98 7.90 -16.31
N GLU A 291 -7.98 8.62 -16.79
CA GLU A 291 -7.11 9.42 -15.94
C GLU A 291 -7.75 10.81 -15.78
N SER A 292 -8.50 11.06 -14.70
CA SER A 292 -9.07 12.40 -14.45
C SER A 292 -7.99 13.49 -14.58
N PRO A 293 -8.31 14.67 -15.16
CA PRO A 293 -7.37 15.79 -15.25
C PRO A 293 -6.99 16.20 -13.84
N GLY A 294 -5.78 15.83 -13.42
CA GLY A 294 -5.45 15.82 -11.99
C GLY A 294 -4.31 16.74 -11.60
N SER A 295 -3.20 16.74 -12.35
CA SER A 295 -2.05 17.52 -11.87
C SER A 295 -2.25 19.02 -12.15
N LEU A 296 -2.72 19.78 -11.17
CA LEU A 296 -2.76 21.23 -11.25
C LEU A 296 -1.34 21.81 -11.09
N ARG A 297 -0.94 22.67 -12.02
CA ARG A 297 0.38 23.31 -12.01
C ARG A 297 0.25 24.81 -12.06
N VAL A 298 0.68 25.43 -10.97
CA VAL A 298 0.77 26.88 -10.85
C VAL A 298 2.11 27.31 -11.42
N GLU A 299 2.14 28.41 -12.19
CA GLU A 299 3.40 29.02 -12.59
C GLU A 299 4.20 29.42 -11.34
N ARG A 300 5.50 29.11 -11.32
CA ARG A 300 6.35 29.34 -10.14
C ARG A 300 6.58 30.81 -9.80
N ASP A 301 6.37 31.70 -10.77
CA ASP A 301 6.58 33.14 -10.65
C ASP A 301 5.23 33.84 -10.84
N VAL A 302 4.39 33.80 -9.81
CA VAL A 302 3.08 34.49 -9.81
C VAL A 302 3.30 36.00 -9.83
N ASP A 303 2.77 36.68 -10.86
CA ASP A 303 2.81 38.15 -10.96
C ASP A 303 1.58 38.76 -10.27
N LEU A 304 1.79 39.44 -9.15
CA LEU A 304 0.72 40.05 -8.37
C LEU A 304 0.05 41.24 -9.07
N ASP A 305 0.65 41.76 -10.13
CA ASP A 305 0.05 42.82 -10.95
C ASP A 305 -0.94 42.27 -12.00
N ASP A 306 -1.03 40.95 -12.17
CA ASP A 306 -1.99 40.32 -13.08
C ASP A 306 -3.42 40.30 -12.48
N ASP A 307 -4.42 40.29 -13.35
CA ASP A 307 -5.83 40.26 -12.93
C ASP A 307 -6.27 38.84 -12.52
N VAL A 308 -5.57 37.79 -13.00
CA VAL A 308 -5.92 36.38 -12.79
C VAL A 308 -4.68 35.51 -12.57
N LEU A 309 -4.83 34.48 -11.74
CA LEU A 309 -3.87 33.39 -11.59
C LEU A 309 -4.18 32.31 -12.63
N GLU A 310 -3.23 32.05 -13.53
CA GLU A 310 -3.33 30.97 -14.50
C GLU A 310 -2.77 29.66 -13.92
N ILE A 311 -3.55 28.58 -14.00
CA ILE A 311 -3.18 27.25 -13.52
C ILE A 311 -3.31 26.26 -14.68
N GLU A 312 -2.19 25.65 -15.06
CA GLU A 312 -2.15 24.63 -16.10
C GLU A 312 -2.69 23.30 -15.55
N VAL A 313 -3.67 22.73 -16.27
CA VAL A 313 -4.11 21.36 -16.09
C VAL A 313 -3.07 20.45 -16.73
N GLY A 314 -2.39 19.64 -15.94
CA GLY A 314 -1.41 18.69 -16.45
C GLY A 314 -2.06 17.39 -16.93
N ARG A 315 -1.44 16.25 -16.63
CA ARG A 315 -1.79 14.98 -17.26
C ARG A 315 -3.21 14.52 -16.89
N GLY A 316 -3.95 14.06 -17.90
CA GLY A 316 -5.26 13.42 -17.77
C GLY A 316 -6.01 13.34 -19.11
N ASP A 317 -7.05 12.53 -19.14
CA ASP A 317 -7.99 12.38 -20.24
C ASP A 317 -8.97 13.56 -20.31
N PRO A 318 -9.41 13.95 -21.52
CA PRO A 318 -10.40 15.01 -21.72
C PRO A 318 -11.67 14.79 -20.89
N THR A 319 -12.00 15.73 -20.00
CA THR A 319 -13.15 15.61 -19.09
C THR A 319 -14.10 16.81 -19.23
N PRO A 320 -15.42 16.60 -19.41
CA PRO A 320 -16.39 17.69 -19.48
C PRO A 320 -16.41 18.54 -18.21
N ILE A 321 -16.53 19.86 -18.38
CA ILE A 321 -16.61 20.81 -17.25
C ILE A 321 -17.84 20.59 -16.35
N GLU A 322 -18.90 19.99 -16.90
CA GLU A 322 -20.11 19.69 -16.14
C GLU A 322 -19.91 18.58 -15.10
N ASP A 323 -18.90 17.74 -15.29
CA ASP A 323 -18.49 16.67 -14.37
C ASP A 323 -17.39 17.14 -13.40
N LEU A 324 -16.96 18.40 -13.53
CA LEU A 324 -15.87 18.98 -12.75
C LEU A 324 -16.36 20.10 -11.82
N THR A 325 -15.80 20.10 -10.61
CA THR A 325 -16.01 21.11 -9.58
C THR A 325 -14.65 21.61 -9.11
N LEU A 326 -14.38 22.90 -9.29
CA LEU A 326 -13.21 23.54 -8.70
C LEU A 326 -13.58 24.03 -7.31
N LYS A 327 -12.80 23.66 -6.31
CA LYS A 327 -12.83 24.19 -4.95
C LYS A 327 -11.62 25.07 -4.70
N VAL A 328 -11.85 26.20 -4.06
CA VAL A 328 -10.84 27.15 -3.58
C VAL A 328 -11.09 27.30 -2.08
N ASP A 329 -10.12 26.91 -1.25
CA ASP A 329 -10.25 26.74 0.21
C ASP A 329 -11.52 25.98 0.62
N ASP A 330 -11.69 24.79 0.02
CA ASP A 330 -12.83 23.88 0.22
C ASP A 330 -14.21 24.42 -0.19
N GLU A 331 -14.29 25.63 -0.74
CA GLU A 331 -15.53 26.22 -1.26
C GLU A 331 -15.63 26.09 -2.79
N GLU A 332 -16.80 25.71 -3.30
CA GLU A 332 -17.05 25.63 -4.75
C GLU A 332 -16.87 27.03 -5.39
N TYR A 333 -15.96 27.11 -6.37
CA TYR A 333 -15.60 28.34 -7.06
C TYR A 333 -16.45 28.54 -8.33
N ASP A 334 -16.66 29.80 -8.72
CA ASP A 334 -17.59 30.14 -9.81
C ASP A 334 -17.13 29.56 -11.16
N ARG A 335 -17.91 28.60 -11.66
CA ARG A 335 -17.69 27.92 -12.94
C ARG A 335 -17.67 28.87 -14.13
N GLU A 336 -18.32 30.03 -14.08
CA GLU A 336 -18.23 31.01 -15.17
C GLU A 336 -16.87 31.71 -15.23
N ILE A 337 -16.12 31.71 -14.12
CA ILE A 337 -14.79 32.31 -14.00
C ILE A 337 -13.72 31.28 -14.36
N TRP A 338 -13.60 30.21 -13.55
CA TRP A 338 -12.40 29.37 -13.60
C TRP A 338 -12.25 28.54 -14.86
N THR A 339 -13.36 28.21 -15.51
CA THR A 339 -13.34 27.39 -16.72
C THR A 339 -12.68 28.09 -17.89
N ASN A 340 -12.46 29.41 -17.83
CA ASN A 340 -11.88 30.21 -18.90
C ASN A 340 -12.58 30.00 -20.26
N GLY A 341 -13.88 29.65 -20.22
CA GLY A 341 -14.69 29.35 -21.41
C GLY A 341 -14.49 27.97 -22.03
N HIS A 342 -13.76 27.06 -21.38
CA HIS A 342 -13.64 25.66 -21.78
C HIS A 342 -14.96 24.93 -21.55
N GLY A 343 -15.30 23.99 -22.45
CA GLY A 343 -16.40 23.04 -22.25
C GLY A 343 -15.94 21.66 -21.81
N THR A 344 -14.64 21.39 -22.00
CA THR A 344 -13.92 20.16 -21.66
C THR A 344 -12.51 20.60 -21.30
N LEU A 345 -11.94 20.08 -20.22
CA LEU A 345 -10.52 20.27 -19.88
C LEU A 345 -9.71 19.12 -20.44
N GLU A 346 -8.60 19.46 -21.07
CA GLU A 346 -7.59 18.54 -21.57
C GLU A 346 -6.21 18.90 -21.01
N GLU A 347 -5.24 17.98 -21.10
CA GLU A 347 -3.84 18.27 -20.73
C GLU A 347 -3.31 19.51 -21.48
N GLY A 348 -2.78 20.47 -20.71
CA GLY A 348 -2.24 21.74 -21.18
C GLY A 348 -3.26 22.87 -21.25
N ASP A 349 -4.54 22.63 -20.94
CA ASP A 349 -5.52 23.70 -20.76
C ASP A 349 -5.25 24.51 -19.48
N THR A 350 -5.75 25.73 -19.43
CA THR A 350 -5.53 26.66 -18.31
C THR A 350 -6.86 27.04 -17.67
N ILE A 351 -6.98 26.78 -16.38
CA ILE A 351 -8.04 27.33 -15.53
C ILE A 351 -7.54 28.60 -14.85
N VAL A 352 -8.48 29.45 -14.41
CA VAL A 352 -8.14 30.75 -13.83
C VAL A 352 -8.79 30.97 -12.46
N ILE A 353 -8.13 31.75 -11.61
CA ILE A 353 -8.71 32.27 -10.37
C ILE A 353 -8.50 33.78 -10.40
N ASP A 354 -9.48 34.58 -9.98
CA ASP A 354 -9.30 36.02 -9.88
C ASP A 354 -8.21 36.32 -8.84
N MET A 355 -7.24 37.18 -9.15
CA MET A 355 -6.15 37.47 -8.22
C MET A 355 -6.61 38.15 -6.92
N ASP A 356 -7.80 38.75 -6.92
CA ASP A 356 -8.44 39.29 -5.72
C ASP A 356 -8.87 38.18 -4.73
N ASP A 357 -9.01 36.93 -5.18
CA ASP A 357 -9.36 35.76 -4.37
C ASP A 357 -8.12 34.90 -4.02
N VAL A 358 -6.92 35.32 -4.41
CA VAL A 358 -5.67 34.58 -4.15
C VAL A 358 -5.05 35.02 -2.84
N GLU A 359 -5.12 34.13 -1.84
CA GLU A 359 -4.50 34.32 -0.53
C GLU A 359 -3.22 33.44 -0.37
N PRO A 360 -2.31 33.78 0.56
CA PRO A 360 -1.24 32.88 0.96
C PRO A 360 -1.76 31.50 1.38
N ASN A 361 -1.01 30.45 1.03
CA ASN A 361 -1.39 29.06 1.29
C ASN A 361 -2.75 28.60 0.73
N LEU A 362 -3.30 29.28 -0.28
CA LEU A 362 -4.58 28.94 -0.90
C LEU A 362 -4.61 27.49 -1.40
N SER A 363 -5.57 26.70 -0.91
CA SER A 363 -5.83 25.35 -1.36
C SER A 363 -6.74 25.36 -2.59
N ILE A 364 -6.33 24.63 -3.63
CA ILE A 364 -7.10 24.51 -4.87
C ILE A 364 -7.28 23.03 -5.15
N THR A 365 -8.52 22.59 -5.25
CA THR A 365 -8.86 21.19 -5.53
C THR A 365 -9.81 21.12 -6.71
N LEU A 366 -9.46 20.32 -7.72
CA LEU A 366 -10.35 19.96 -8.81
C LEU A 366 -10.94 18.58 -8.50
N GLU A 367 -12.25 18.53 -8.31
CA GLU A 367 -13.03 17.31 -8.12
C GLU A 367 -13.68 16.91 -9.45
N HIS A 368 -13.63 15.62 -9.75
CA HIS A 368 -14.31 14.99 -10.86
C HIS A 368 -15.30 13.97 -10.32
N ASP A 369 -16.58 14.28 -10.46
CA ASP A 369 -17.67 13.37 -10.17
C ASP A 369 -17.96 12.53 -11.42
N HIS A 370 -17.84 11.22 -11.31
CA HIS A 370 -18.20 10.29 -12.38
C HIS A 370 -19.27 9.31 -11.89
N GLU A 371 -19.84 8.52 -12.82
CA GLU A 371 -20.94 7.58 -12.53
C GLU A 371 -20.62 6.56 -11.43
N LEU A 372 -19.35 6.42 -11.04
CA LEU A 372 -18.85 5.41 -10.11
C LEU A 372 -18.13 5.95 -8.87
N GLY A 373 -18.24 7.25 -8.60
CA GLY A 373 -17.60 7.90 -7.46
C GLY A 373 -17.01 9.26 -7.82
N SER A 374 -16.11 9.75 -6.97
CA SER A 374 -15.39 10.99 -7.19
C SER A 374 -13.88 10.75 -7.12
N SER A 375 -13.16 11.54 -7.91
CA SER A 375 -11.71 11.66 -7.81
C SER A 375 -11.37 13.13 -7.64
N SER A 376 -10.33 13.44 -6.88
CA SER A 376 -9.90 14.82 -6.67
C SER A 376 -8.41 14.95 -6.91
N SER A 377 -7.99 16.16 -7.24
CA SER A 377 -6.59 16.50 -7.29
C SER A 377 -6.41 17.94 -6.89
N GLY A 378 -5.46 18.19 -5.99
CA GLY A 378 -5.24 19.52 -5.44
C GLY A 378 -3.81 19.98 -5.52
N THR A 379 -3.64 21.29 -5.36
CA THR A 379 -2.37 21.98 -5.19
C THR A 379 -2.56 23.13 -4.21
N HIS A 380 -1.48 23.56 -3.57
CA HIS A 380 -1.47 24.80 -2.81
C HIS A 380 -0.73 25.89 -3.60
N VAL A 381 -1.24 27.11 -3.54
CA VAL A 381 -0.64 28.32 -4.11
C VAL A 381 -0.03 29.12 -2.97
N LEU A 382 1.13 29.76 -3.22
CA LEU A 382 1.80 30.62 -2.23
C LEU A 382 1.98 29.94 -0.85
N SER A 383 2.27 28.63 -0.84
CA SER A 383 2.47 27.84 0.39
C SER A 383 3.92 27.78 0.87
N HIS A 384 4.85 28.41 0.14
CA HIS A 384 6.27 28.34 0.43
C HIS A 384 6.91 29.72 0.26
N PHE A 385 6.90 30.51 1.32
CA PHE A 385 7.61 31.79 1.35
C PHE A 385 9.03 31.61 1.89
N LYS A 386 9.90 32.56 1.53
CA LYS A 386 11.28 32.58 2.04
C LYS A 386 11.34 33.24 3.41
N PHE A 387 11.86 32.48 4.37
CA PHE A 387 12.22 32.97 5.69
C PHE A 387 13.70 32.66 5.96
N GLU A 388 14.40 33.60 6.56
CA GLU A 388 15.74 33.39 7.11
C GLU A 388 15.61 33.13 8.62
N PHE A 389 16.30 32.09 9.09
CA PHE A 389 16.22 31.61 10.46
C PHE A 389 17.61 31.63 11.10
N ASP A 390 17.73 32.28 12.25
CA ASP A 390 18.96 32.34 13.05
C ASP A 390 18.65 31.86 14.48
N TYR A 391 19.08 30.63 14.79
CA TYR A 391 18.81 29.96 16.06
C TYR A 391 19.98 30.07 17.01
N ASP A 392 19.77 30.67 18.18
CA ASP A 392 20.71 30.70 19.30
C ASP A 392 20.34 29.62 20.31
N VAL A 393 21.07 28.51 20.27
CA VAL A 393 20.88 27.36 21.18
C VAL A 393 21.17 27.69 22.65
N ASP A 394 22.10 28.61 22.93
CA ASP A 394 22.46 28.96 24.30
C ASP A 394 21.39 29.84 24.95
N ALA A 395 20.71 30.67 24.14
CA ALA A 395 19.62 31.51 24.58
C ALA A 395 18.24 30.83 24.49
N GLY A 396 18.11 29.77 23.68
CA GLY A 396 16.81 29.14 23.36
C GLY A 396 15.92 30.09 22.58
N THR A 397 16.49 30.88 21.66
CA THR A 397 15.78 31.91 20.90
C THR A 397 16.01 31.76 19.40
N LEU A 398 14.95 31.92 18.62
CA LEU A 398 14.99 31.90 17.16
C LEU A 398 14.63 33.28 16.62
N ALA A 399 15.52 33.88 15.82
CA ALA A 399 15.18 35.01 14.99
C ALA A 399 14.61 34.53 13.65
N VAL A 400 13.47 35.09 13.25
CA VAL A 400 12.76 34.79 12.01
C VAL A 400 12.66 36.08 11.21
N GLU A 401 13.30 36.13 10.04
CA GLU A 401 13.26 37.26 9.11
C GLU A 401 12.47 36.87 7.86
N TYR A 402 11.52 37.71 7.47
CA TYR A 402 10.79 37.52 6.22
C TYR A 402 11.63 37.98 5.02
N ALA A 403 11.89 37.09 4.06
CA ALA A 403 12.86 37.31 2.98
C ALA A 403 12.25 37.25 1.57
N ASP A 404 10.92 37.31 1.46
CA ASP A 404 10.21 37.38 0.18
C ASP A 404 9.66 38.77 -0.13
N ASP A 405 9.35 39.03 -1.40
CA ASP A 405 8.88 40.34 -1.89
C ASP A 405 7.35 40.51 -1.73
N PHE A 406 6.60 39.41 -1.54
CA PHE A 406 5.15 39.41 -1.38
C PHE A 406 4.73 40.02 -0.02
N PRO A 407 3.81 40.99 0.07
CA PRO A 407 3.37 41.51 1.37
C PRO A 407 2.41 40.55 2.08
N LEU A 408 2.68 40.20 3.34
CA LEU A 408 1.77 39.37 4.16
C LEU A 408 1.03 40.23 5.19
N ASP A 409 -0.22 39.90 5.50
CA ASP A 409 -0.92 40.49 6.64
C ASP A 409 -0.42 39.82 7.93
N GLY A 410 0.28 40.57 8.78
CA GLY A 410 0.84 40.04 10.02
C GLY A 410 -0.20 39.68 11.08
N ASP A 411 -1.48 40.05 10.88
CA ASP A 411 -2.60 39.56 11.70
C ASP A 411 -2.89 38.07 11.44
N GLU A 412 -2.60 37.56 10.23
CA GLU A 412 -2.85 36.17 9.81
C GLU A 412 -1.61 35.28 9.95
N VAL A 413 -0.43 35.87 10.16
CA VAL A 413 0.83 35.12 10.32
C VAL A 413 1.05 34.73 11.78
N SER A 414 1.17 33.44 12.02
CA SER A 414 1.55 32.88 13.32
C SER A 414 2.87 32.11 13.22
N ILE A 415 3.56 31.97 14.34
CA ILE A 415 4.70 31.06 14.47
C ILE A 415 4.34 30.04 15.55
N ALA A 416 4.30 28.78 15.18
CA ALA A 416 3.98 27.65 16.04
C ALA A 416 5.23 26.79 16.26
N VAL A 417 5.53 26.47 17.52
CA VAL A 417 6.66 25.63 17.91
C VAL A 417 6.13 24.32 18.47
N TYR A 418 6.58 23.24 17.87
CA TYR A 418 6.27 21.87 18.23
C TYR A 418 7.50 21.21 18.84
N GLY A 419 7.29 20.37 19.86
CA GLY A 419 8.34 19.48 20.35
C GLY A 419 8.72 18.43 19.30
N GLU A 420 9.76 17.65 19.59
CA GLU A 420 10.16 16.53 18.73
C GLU A 420 8.99 15.54 18.53
N GLN A 421 8.49 15.46 17.30
CA GLN A 421 7.24 14.76 17.00
C GLN A 421 7.50 13.26 16.69
N PRO A 422 6.83 12.31 17.37
CA PRO A 422 6.80 10.91 16.92
C PRO A 422 6.09 10.79 15.55
N PRO A 423 6.36 9.74 14.75
CA PRO A 423 5.74 9.58 13.45
C PRO A 423 4.21 9.57 13.56
N TYR A 424 3.59 10.57 12.94
CA TYR A 424 2.14 10.80 12.97
C TYR A 424 1.38 9.76 12.13
N ARG A 425 0.22 9.33 12.61
CA ARG A 425 -0.78 8.62 11.79
C ARG A 425 -1.83 9.64 11.35
N HIS A 426 -2.24 9.56 10.07
CA HIS A 426 -3.07 10.55 9.40
C HIS A 426 -4.50 10.72 9.96
N ASP A 427 -4.91 9.93 10.96
CA ASP A 427 -6.30 9.78 11.44
C ASP A 427 -6.59 10.40 12.83
N GLU A 428 -5.61 11.05 13.47
CA GLU A 428 -5.69 11.54 14.86
C GLU A 428 -5.51 13.06 14.91
N GLU A 429 -6.33 13.87 15.61
CA GLU A 429 -6.08 15.33 15.75
C GLU A 429 -4.60 15.60 16.09
N GLY A 430 -3.93 16.42 15.28
CA GLY A 430 -2.50 16.73 15.39
C GLY A 430 -2.10 17.18 16.80
N PRO A 431 -0.85 16.97 17.23
CA PRO A 431 -0.40 17.50 18.52
C PRO A 431 -0.64 19.01 18.57
N GLU A 432 -0.97 19.55 19.73
CA GLU A 432 -1.04 21.01 19.91
C GLU A 432 0.38 21.59 19.97
N PRO A 433 0.62 22.80 19.42
CA PRO A 433 1.91 23.46 19.53
C PRO A 433 2.22 23.78 21.01
N ARG A 434 3.50 23.66 21.39
CA ARG A 434 3.99 24.00 22.73
C ARG A 434 3.92 25.50 22.98
N THR A 435 4.26 26.28 21.95
CA THR A 435 4.12 27.74 21.97
C THR A 435 3.65 28.25 20.62
N THR A 436 2.87 29.33 20.65
CA THR A 436 2.38 30.04 19.47
C THR A 436 2.52 31.53 19.71
N VAL A 437 3.06 32.24 18.73
CA VAL A 437 3.20 33.71 18.76
C VAL A 437 2.71 34.32 17.45
N GLN A 438 2.15 35.53 17.50
CA GLN A 438 1.82 36.35 16.33
C GLN A 438 2.59 37.66 16.45
N PRO A 439 3.85 37.71 16.00
CA PRO A 439 4.73 38.82 16.31
C PRO A 439 4.44 40.08 15.49
N TRP A 440 3.70 39.96 14.39
CA TRP A 440 3.42 41.04 13.43
C TRP A 440 1.98 41.57 13.46
N THR A 441 1.21 41.30 14.53
CA THR A 441 -0.18 41.75 14.68
C THR A 441 -0.33 43.27 14.46
N GLY A 442 -1.21 43.65 13.53
CA GLY A 442 -1.53 45.02 13.14
C GLY A 442 -0.53 45.66 12.18
N GLU A 443 0.38 44.87 11.61
CA GLU A 443 1.41 45.29 10.66
C GLU A 443 1.30 44.47 9.37
N THR A 444 1.57 45.10 8.22
CA THR A 444 1.78 44.36 6.96
C THR A 444 3.25 44.04 6.86
N MET A 445 3.58 42.75 6.82
CA MET A 445 4.95 42.27 6.70
C MET A 445 5.50 42.50 5.30
N SER A 446 6.79 42.80 5.26
CA SER A 446 7.58 43.11 4.08
C SER A 446 9.01 42.58 4.27
N THR A 447 9.77 42.46 3.18
CA THR A 447 11.13 41.92 3.22
C THR A 447 12.00 42.62 4.28
N GLY A 448 12.62 41.84 5.15
CA GLY A 448 13.46 42.30 6.27
C GLY A 448 12.71 42.56 7.57
N ASP A 449 11.41 42.29 7.65
CA ASP A 449 10.69 42.32 8.93
C ASP A 449 11.09 41.10 9.77
N GLU A 450 11.54 41.37 10.99
CA GLU A 450 12.13 40.39 11.91
C GLU A 450 11.23 40.18 13.14
N ALA A 451 11.19 38.94 13.63
CA ALA A 451 10.64 38.58 14.92
C ALA A 451 11.60 37.69 15.70
N THR A 452 11.47 37.70 17.02
CA THR A 452 12.19 36.76 17.90
C THR A 452 11.18 35.88 18.61
N VAL A 453 11.39 34.58 18.52
CA VAL A 453 10.64 33.56 19.24
C VAL A 453 11.53 33.05 20.38
N ASP A 454 11.05 33.22 21.61
CA ASP A 454 11.70 32.67 22.79
C ASP A 454 11.25 31.22 23.01
N ASP A 455 11.98 30.49 23.86
CA ASP A 455 11.61 29.15 24.31
C ASP A 455 11.57 28.17 23.14
N VAL A 456 12.60 28.17 22.29
CA VAL A 456 12.84 27.17 21.24
C VAL A 456 13.95 26.25 21.71
N GLU A 457 13.68 24.96 21.77
CA GLU A 457 14.61 23.92 22.23
C GLU A 457 15.17 23.15 21.02
N PRO A 458 16.39 22.59 21.08
CA PRO A 458 16.88 21.74 20.00
C PRO A 458 16.00 20.50 19.85
N GLY A 459 15.72 20.08 18.62
CA GLY A 459 14.73 19.06 18.29
C GLY A 459 13.39 19.65 17.87
N ASP A 460 13.06 20.86 18.32
CA ASP A 460 11.77 21.50 18.01
C ASP A 460 11.59 21.75 16.50
N ILE A 461 10.34 21.62 16.07
CA ILE A 461 9.87 22.01 14.75
C ILE A 461 9.17 23.37 14.88
N VAL A 462 9.65 24.37 14.16
CA VAL A 462 9.05 25.69 14.10
C VAL A 462 8.40 25.88 12.74
N LEU A 463 7.10 26.15 12.76
CA LEU A 463 6.30 26.46 11.59
C LEU A 463 5.96 27.94 11.60
N VAL A 464 6.11 28.60 10.46
CA VAL A 464 5.47 29.89 10.19
C VAL A 464 4.20 29.56 9.43
N CYS A 465 3.05 29.91 9.98
CA CYS A 465 1.74 29.50 9.46
C CYS A 465 0.92 30.72 9.01
N TRP A 466 0.03 30.51 8.04
CA TRP A 466 -0.97 31.46 7.58
C TRP A 466 -2.37 31.01 8.02
N ASP A 467 -3.14 31.88 8.67
CA ASP A 467 -4.50 31.64 9.21
C ASP A 467 -4.66 30.31 9.95
N GLY A 468 -3.69 29.98 10.80
CA GLY A 468 -3.66 28.71 11.49
C GLY A 468 -2.36 28.46 12.23
N THR A 469 -2.14 27.22 12.65
CA THR A 469 -0.94 26.82 13.41
C THR A 469 -0.44 25.42 13.06
N SER A 470 -1.16 24.69 12.22
CA SER A 470 -0.86 23.31 11.89
C SER A 470 0.20 23.20 10.78
N HIS A 471 0.57 21.96 10.46
CA HIS A 471 1.46 21.69 9.32
C HIS A 471 0.82 22.02 7.97
N GLU A 472 -0.51 21.94 7.84
CA GLU A 472 -1.19 22.28 6.57
C GLU A 472 -1.21 23.79 6.33
N ASP A 473 -1.17 24.58 7.42
CA ASP A 473 -1.12 26.05 7.41
C ASP A 473 0.28 26.60 7.15
N SER A 474 1.30 25.74 7.08
CA SER A 474 2.72 26.12 7.09
C SER A 474 3.13 26.80 5.78
N ILE A 475 3.51 28.07 5.88
CA ILE A 475 4.15 28.85 4.81
C ILE A 475 5.67 28.95 4.94
N GLY A 476 6.23 28.47 6.06
CA GLY A 476 7.67 28.42 6.33
C GLY A 476 8.00 27.35 7.38
N TYR A 477 9.15 26.70 7.22
CA TYR A 477 9.55 25.58 8.07
C TYR A 477 10.99 25.73 8.56
N PHE A 478 11.20 25.50 9.84
CA PHE A 478 12.51 25.42 10.46
C PHE A 478 12.56 24.29 11.48
N ARG A 479 13.68 23.57 11.52
CA ARG A 479 13.98 22.59 12.59
C ARG A 479 15.11 23.13 13.43
N ALA A 480 14.86 23.37 14.71
CA ALA A 480 15.89 23.73 15.66
C ALA A 480 16.83 22.54 15.82
N ARG A 481 18.07 22.69 15.36
CA ARG A 481 19.05 21.60 15.42
C ARG A 481 19.98 21.81 16.61
N PRO A 482 20.44 20.72 17.25
CA PRO A 482 21.54 20.80 18.22
C PRO A 482 22.80 21.37 17.55
N PRO A 483 23.76 21.89 18.34
CA PRO A 483 24.94 22.55 17.82
C PRO A 483 25.84 21.56 17.07
N GLY A 484 25.84 21.66 15.75
CA GLY A 484 26.70 20.90 14.84
C GLY A 484 26.00 19.76 14.11
N ASN A 485 26.80 18.93 13.46
CA ASN A 485 26.38 17.68 12.85
C ASN A 485 27.46 16.62 13.04
N VAL A 486 27.08 15.35 12.95
CA VAL A 486 28.02 14.23 13.06
C VAL A 486 28.26 13.64 11.68
N ARG A 487 29.52 13.29 11.40
CA ARG A 487 29.90 12.43 10.29
C ARG A 487 30.34 11.09 10.86
N PHE A 488 29.70 10.03 10.39
CA PHE A 488 30.13 8.67 10.67
C PHE A 488 30.93 8.14 9.49
N ASP A 489 32.05 7.49 9.78
CA ASP A 489 32.83 6.69 8.85
C ASP A 489 32.99 5.31 9.49
N TYR A 490 32.85 4.23 8.71
CA TYR A 490 32.96 2.87 9.22
C TYR A 490 33.92 2.06 8.35
N GLU A 491 34.92 1.44 8.98
CA GLU A 491 35.90 0.57 8.32
C GLU A 491 35.51 -0.88 8.54
N PHE A 492 35.06 -1.56 7.47
CA PHE A 492 34.50 -2.90 7.55
C PHE A 492 35.55 -3.98 7.88
N GLU A 493 36.80 -3.82 7.42
CA GLU A 493 37.87 -4.79 7.69
C GLU A 493 38.22 -4.84 9.19
N SER A 494 38.27 -3.68 9.85
CA SER A 494 38.62 -3.58 11.28
C SER A 494 37.41 -3.49 12.21
N LYS A 495 36.20 -3.36 11.66
CA LYS A 495 34.96 -3.11 12.43
C LYS A 495 35.06 -1.88 13.32
N THR A 496 35.73 -0.84 12.80
CA THR A 496 35.98 0.40 13.52
C THR A 496 35.04 1.48 13.00
N LEU A 497 34.23 2.05 13.90
CA LEU A 497 33.41 3.21 13.64
C LEU A 497 34.16 4.47 14.10
N SER A 498 34.27 5.47 13.23
CA SER A 498 34.69 6.82 13.58
C SER A 498 33.50 7.78 13.56
N ALA A 499 33.25 8.48 14.68
CA ALA A 499 32.25 9.54 14.76
C ALA A 499 32.95 10.89 14.91
N THR A 500 32.76 11.80 13.94
CA THR A 500 33.40 13.11 13.89
C THR A 500 32.39 14.24 13.99
N LEU A 501 32.52 15.08 15.02
CA LEU A 501 31.70 16.29 15.20
C LEU A 501 32.13 17.38 14.21
N LYS A 502 31.15 18.08 13.64
CA LYS A 502 31.35 19.24 12.78
C LYS A 502 30.50 20.40 13.26
N PHE A 503 31.12 21.55 13.46
CA PHE A 503 30.45 22.80 13.78
C PHE A 503 30.62 23.80 12.63
N GLU A 504 29.64 24.69 12.47
CA GLU A 504 29.68 25.77 11.48
C GLU A 504 30.62 26.91 11.90
N ASP A 505 30.93 26.98 13.20
CA ASP A 505 31.86 27.92 13.80
C ASP A 505 33.13 27.24 14.34
N ASP A 506 34.09 28.07 14.78
CA ASP A 506 35.33 27.64 15.41
C ASP A 506 35.23 27.58 16.96
N ALA A 507 34.02 27.59 17.53
CA ALA A 507 33.84 27.63 18.98
C ALA A 507 34.05 26.24 19.63
N GLU A 508 34.72 26.23 20.78
CA GLU A 508 34.86 25.03 21.61
C GLU A 508 33.61 24.85 22.49
N ARG A 509 33.13 23.62 22.64
CA ARG A 509 31.93 23.26 23.41
C ARG A 509 32.27 22.19 24.46
N PRO A 510 31.52 22.07 25.57
CA PRO A 510 31.76 21.01 26.56
C PRO A 510 31.61 19.63 25.91
N ALA A 511 32.54 18.73 26.21
CA ALA A 511 32.54 17.39 25.60
C ALA A 511 31.49 16.45 26.21
N ASP A 512 31.06 16.72 27.44
CA ASP A 512 30.04 15.97 28.19
C ASP A 512 28.61 16.22 27.70
N GLU A 513 28.41 17.21 26.84
CA GLU A 513 27.13 17.48 26.16
C GLU A 513 26.92 16.58 24.94
N TYR A 514 27.92 15.78 24.52
CA TYR A 514 27.85 14.92 23.35
C TYR A 514 28.10 13.47 23.76
N GLU A 515 27.14 12.59 23.44
CA GLU A 515 27.23 11.18 23.79
C GLU A 515 26.99 10.31 22.55
N LEU A 516 27.85 9.31 22.37
CA LEU A 516 27.72 8.28 21.35
C LEU A 516 27.05 7.05 21.96
N LEU A 517 25.90 6.69 21.42
CA LEU A 517 25.11 5.51 21.77
C LEU A 517 25.26 4.42 20.70
N ILE A 518 25.34 3.18 21.16
CA ILE A 518 25.39 1.96 20.36
C ILE A 518 24.27 1.06 20.89
N ASP A 519 23.27 0.78 20.04
CA ASP A 519 22.02 0.09 20.41
C ASP A 519 21.37 0.72 21.66
N GLU A 520 21.26 2.06 21.65
CA GLU A 520 20.70 2.88 22.75
C GLU A 520 21.50 2.88 24.06
N GLU A 521 22.65 2.20 24.13
CA GLU A 521 23.55 2.22 25.28
C GLU A 521 24.79 3.08 25.03
N PRO A 522 25.29 3.84 26.02
CA PRO A 522 26.53 4.60 25.89
C PRO A 522 27.72 3.72 25.47
N ALA A 523 28.44 4.15 24.44
CA ALA A 523 29.67 3.50 23.99
C ALA A 523 30.76 3.54 25.09
N ASP A 524 31.67 2.56 25.04
CA ASP A 524 32.78 2.40 26.01
C ASP A 524 33.76 3.59 26.02
N THR A 525 33.79 4.39 24.95
CA THR A 525 34.64 5.58 24.81
C THR A 525 33.78 6.76 24.37
N GLN A 526 33.82 7.85 25.13
CA GLN A 526 33.11 9.08 24.85
C GLN A 526 34.06 10.24 24.58
N TRP A 527 33.58 11.31 23.94
CA TRP A 527 34.38 12.54 23.77
C TRP A 527 34.86 13.11 25.12
N ALA A 528 34.02 13.03 26.15
CA ALA A 528 34.33 13.48 27.51
C ALA A 528 35.46 12.70 28.20
N ASP A 529 35.75 11.47 27.76
CA ASP A 529 36.89 10.69 28.27
C ASP A 529 38.23 11.20 27.74
N GLU A 530 38.24 11.77 26.53
CA GLU A 530 39.45 12.24 25.87
C GLU A 530 39.77 13.71 26.17
N SER A 531 38.76 14.56 26.33
CA SER A 531 38.91 16.01 26.54
C SER A 531 37.72 16.61 27.27
N ASP A 532 37.95 17.71 28.01
CA ASP A 532 36.86 18.47 28.65
C ASP A 532 36.01 19.26 27.62
N THR A 533 36.54 19.48 26.42
CA THR A 533 35.88 20.26 25.35
C THR A 533 36.11 19.65 23.97
N VAL A 534 35.14 19.81 23.07
CA VAL A 534 35.20 19.42 21.66
C VAL A 534 35.24 20.64 20.73
N SER A 535 35.82 20.44 19.54
CA SER A 535 35.90 21.43 18.46
C SER A 535 35.52 20.78 17.14
N SER A 536 35.31 21.58 16.09
CA SER A 536 34.98 21.03 14.76
C SER A 536 36.11 20.12 14.28
N GLY A 537 35.79 18.86 13.97
CA GLY A 537 36.76 17.81 13.64
C GLY A 537 37.20 16.93 14.81
N SER A 538 36.65 17.11 16.02
CA SER A 538 36.83 16.15 17.12
C SER A 538 36.23 14.79 16.75
N THR A 539 37.05 13.74 16.79
CA THR A 539 36.69 12.38 16.38
C THR A 539 36.90 11.41 17.53
N ILE A 540 35.96 10.47 17.69
CA ILE A 540 36.16 9.24 18.50
C ILE A 540 36.13 8.03 17.58
N GLU A 541 36.88 6.99 17.97
CA GLU A 541 36.94 5.71 17.27
C GLU A 541 36.49 4.61 18.22
N ILE A 542 35.52 3.80 17.78
CA ILE A 542 35.02 2.64 18.51
C ILE A 542 35.33 1.39 17.69
N ASP A 543 36.07 0.47 18.29
CA ASP A 543 36.38 -0.83 17.70
C ASP A 543 35.25 -1.85 17.96
N ASP A 544 35.23 -2.93 17.19
CA ASP A 544 34.32 -4.07 17.34
C ASP A 544 32.82 -3.73 17.24
N VAL A 545 32.45 -2.64 16.53
CA VAL A 545 31.05 -2.30 16.24
C VAL A 545 30.49 -3.28 15.21
N GLN A 546 29.29 -3.82 15.42
CA GLN A 546 28.72 -4.81 14.50
C GLN A 546 27.95 -4.14 13.35
N VAL A 547 27.87 -4.83 12.21
CA VAL A 547 27.08 -4.36 11.07
C VAL A 547 25.60 -4.28 11.46
N GLY A 548 25.03 -3.12 11.16
CA GLY A 548 23.66 -2.68 11.39
C GLY A 548 23.18 -2.73 12.83
N THR A 549 24.11 -2.61 13.78
CA THR A 549 23.84 -1.99 15.08
C THR A 549 23.42 -0.54 14.87
N ASP A 550 22.49 -0.05 15.68
CA ASP A 550 22.07 1.34 15.62
C ASP A 550 23.06 2.22 16.38
N VAL A 551 23.66 3.15 15.67
CA VAL A 551 24.66 4.07 16.20
C VAL A 551 24.05 5.46 16.17
N THR A 552 23.95 6.10 17.32
CA THR A 552 23.33 7.41 17.44
C THR A 552 24.23 8.32 18.23
N VAL A 553 24.34 9.58 17.82
CA VAL A 553 24.93 10.62 18.64
C VAL A 553 23.82 11.52 19.13
N VAL A 554 23.80 11.74 20.43
CA VAL A 554 22.84 12.58 21.12
C VAL A 554 23.54 13.80 21.74
N TRP A 555 22.75 14.83 22.01
CA TRP A 555 23.22 16.08 22.58
C TRP A 555 22.36 16.53 23.76
N GLY A 556 23.03 17.00 24.81
CA GLY A 556 22.41 17.55 26.02
C GLY A 556 21.78 16.50 26.93
N ASP A 557 21.23 16.95 28.06
CA ASP A 557 20.60 16.10 29.09
C ASP A 557 19.32 15.39 28.61
N ASP A 558 18.71 15.86 27.52
CA ASP A 558 17.47 15.33 26.95
C ASP A 558 17.72 14.36 25.78
N ASP A 559 18.98 13.95 25.56
CA ASP A 559 19.40 12.97 24.55
C ASP A 559 18.91 13.32 23.11
N ILE A 560 18.98 14.60 22.75
CA ILE A 560 18.46 15.09 21.47
C ILE A 560 19.32 14.54 20.32
N GLN A 561 18.68 13.84 19.38
CA GLN A 561 19.39 13.15 18.32
C GLN A 561 20.08 14.13 17.35
N MET A 562 21.42 14.11 17.33
CA MET A 562 22.23 14.88 16.38
C MET A 562 22.41 14.19 15.03
N GLY A 563 22.51 12.87 15.06
CA GLY A 563 22.80 12.06 13.90
C GLY A 563 22.79 10.60 14.25
N TRP A 564 22.49 9.77 13.27
CA TRP A 564 22.52 8.33 13.42
C TRP A 564 23.09 7.67 12.19
N THR A 565 23.55 6.44 12.35
CA THR A 565 23.92 5.54 11.29
C THR A 565 23.63 4.12 11.73
N SER A 566 23.47 3.25 10.76
CA SER A 566 23.43 1.81 10.97
C SER A 566 24.49 1.27 10.01
N PRO A 567 25.70 0.91 10.48
CA PRO A 567 26.80 0.54 9.59
C PRO A 567 26.37 -0.58 8.64
N ARG A 568 26.40 -0.34 7.34
CA ARG A 568 25.96 -1.31 6.32
C ARG A 568 26.97 -1.30 5.19
N PRO A 569 27.49 -2.46 4.79
CA PRO A 569 28.43 -2.49 3.70
C PRO A 569 27.72 -2.17 2.39
N GLN A 570 28.48 -1.68 1.43
CA GLN A 570 28.01 -1.38 0.08
C GLN A 570 28.91 -2.06 -0.93
N ILE A 571 28.32 -2.84 -1.83
CA ILE A 571 29.01 -3.51 -2.93
C ILE A 571 28.37 -3.08 -4.25
N GLU A 572 29.21 -2.62 -5.17
CA GLU A 572 28.83 -2.32 -6.55
C GLU A 572 28.94 -3.60 -7.39
N LEU A 573 27.85 -3.95 -8.06
CA LEU A 573 27.74 -5.15 -8.88
C LEU A 573 27.47 -4.80 -10.34
N GLU A 574 28.11 -5.53 -11.24
CA GLU A 574 27.81 -5.47 -12.67
C GLU A 574 27.60 -6.86 -13.26
N PHE A 575 26.85 -6.94 -14.36
CA PHE A 575 26.81 -8.15 -15.16
C PHE A 575 28.11 -8.28 -15.96
N ALA A 576 28.70 -9.47 -15.95
CA ALA A 576 29.81 -9.82 -16.83
C ALA A 576 29.40 -9.64 -18.31
N GLU A 577 30.37 -9.50 -19.21
CA GLU A 577 30.12 -9.18 -20.64
C GLU A 577 29.18 -10.14 -21.36
N ASP A 578 29.08 -11.40 -20.92
CA ASP A 578 28.19 -12.41 -21.49
C ASP A 578 26.81 -12.53 -20.80
N GLY A 579 26.58 -11.76 -19.74
CA GLY A 579 25.33 -11.74 -18.98
C GLY A 579 25.08 -12.96 -18.10
N THR A 580 26.04 -13.89 -17.99
CA THR A 580 25.88 -15.17 -17.25
C THR A 580 26.52 -15.16 -15.87
N ALA A 581 27.14 -14.05 -15.49
CA ALA A 581 27.80 -13.91 -14.21
C ALA A 581 27.67 -12.48 -13.68
N ILE A 582 27.85 -12.34 -12.38
CA ILE A 582 27.81 -11.07 -11.66
C ILE A 582 29.18 -10.83 -11.06
N GLU A 583 29.77 -9.67 -11.34
CA GLU A 583 31.10 -9.25 -10.91
C GLU A 583 30.98 -8.18 -9.81
N HIS A 584 31.81 -8.29 -8.78
CA HIS A 584 32.07 -7.21 -7.83
C HIS A 584 33.00 -6.18 -8.49
N VAL A 585 32.51 -4.97 -8.72
CA VAL A 585 33.28 -3.92 -9.42
C VAL A 585 33.70 -2.76 -8.53
N GLY A 586 33.33 -2.78 -7.26
CA GLY A 586 33.64 -1.71 -6.31
C GLY A 586 32.89 -1.84 -4.98
N GLY A 587 33.29 -1.03 -3.99
CA GLY A 587 32.73 -1.07 -2.65
C GLY A 587 33.53 -1.96 -1.68
N ASP A 588 32.87 -2.44 -0.64
CA ASP A 588 33.48 -3.16 0.48
C ASP A 588 33.85 -4.61 0.12
N SER A 589 34.90 -5.13 0.75
CA SER A 589 35.22 -6.57 0.72
C SER A 589 34.64 -7.24 1.96
N LEU A 590 33.94 -8.35 1.79
CA LEU A 590 33.23 -9.03 2.87
C LEU A 590 33.43 -10.55 2.82
N PRO A 591 33.32 -11.27 3.94
CA PRO A 591 33.38 -12.73 3.92
C PRO A 591 32.31 -13.33 3.03
N ALA A 592 32.70 -14.08 2.01
CA ALA A 592 31.79 -14.74 1.06
C ALA A 592 30.77 -15.63 1.78
N SER A 593 31.14 -16.25 2.91
CA SER A 593 30.25 -17.09 3.73
C SER A 593 29.11 -16.35 4.42
N GLU A 594 29.12 -15.01 4.43
CA GLU A 594 28.05 -14.18 5.01
C GLU A 594 27.18 -13.54 3.92
N LEU A 595 27.39 -13.93 2.66
CA LEU A 595 26.76 -13.33 1.49
C LEU A 595 25.86 -14.32 0.76
N THR A 596 24.66 -13.86 0.45
CA THR A 596 23.69 -14.60 -0.38
C THR A 596 23.28 -13.74 -1.57
N LEU A 597 23.45 -14.26 -2.77
CA LEU A 597 23.06 -13.60 -4.00
C LEU A 597 21.69 -14.12 -4.45
N HIS A 598 20.68 -13.25 -4.41
CA HIS A 598 19.34 -13.55 -4.89
C HIS A 598 19.23 -13.08 -6.34
N VAL A 599 18.91 -13.98 -7.25
CA VAL A 599 18.82 -13.72 -8.67
C VAL A 599 17.41 -13.95 -9.15
N ARG A 600 16.87 -12.97 -9.86
CA ARG A 600 15.57 -13.04 -10.51
C ARG A 600 15.75 -13.08 -12.02
N ALA A 601 15.37 -14.20 -12.61
CA ALA A 601 15.18 -14.34 -14.04
C ALA A 601 13.72 -14.00 -14.41
N LYS A 602 13.41 -14.03 -15.71
CA LYS A 602 12.08 -13.71 -16.20
C LYS A 602 10.99 -14.62 -15.60
N ASP A 603 11.26 -15.92 -15.53
CA ASP A 603 10.31 -16.96 -15.15
C ASP A 603 10.84 -17.81 -13.97
N ASP A 604 11.93 -17.40 -13.31
CA ASP A 604 12.61 -18.17 -12.27
C ASP A 604 13.23 -17.26 -11.19
N PHE A 605 13.46 -17.82 -10.00
CA PHE A 605 14.13 -17.18 -8.88
C PHE A 605 15.12 -18.16 -8.26
N GLY A 606 16.32 -17.67 -7.94
CA GLY A 606 17.36 -18.49 -7.32
C GLY A 606 18.12 -17.74 -6.26
N GLU A 607 18.70 -18.51 -5.36
CA GLU A 607 19.60 -18.03 -4.31
C GLU A 607 20.92 -18.77 -4.45
N ILE A 608 22.01 -18.02 -4.36
CA ILE A 608 23.37 -18.55 -4.43
C ILE A 608 24.08 -18.11 -3.16
N ASP A 609 24.41 -19.07 -2.30
CA ASP A 609 25.36 -18.86 -1.21
C ASP A 609 26.74 -18.58 -1.81
N VAL A 610 27.23 -17.37 -1.61
CA VAL A 610 28.49 -16.92 -2.21
C VAL A 610 29.68 -17.67 -1.60
N GLY A 611 29.57 -18.10 -0.34
CA GLY A 611 30.58 -18.89 0.37
C GLY A 611 30.79 -20.28 -0.22
N GLU A 612 29.82 -20.82 -0.95
CA GLU A 612 29.99 -22.06 -1.70
C GLU A 612 30.77 -21.87 -3.02
N LYS A 613 30.83 -20.63 -3.53
CA LYS A 613 31.49 -20.30 -4.80
C LYS A 613 32.88 -19.71 -4.59
N ILE A 614 33.06 -18.93 -3.53
CA ILE A 614 34.27 -18.19 -3.23
C ILE A 614 34.73 -18.54 -1.81
N ASP A 615 35.96 -19.04 -1.71
CA ASP A 615 36.61 -19.31 -0.44
C ASP A 615 37.25 -18.01 0.09
N GLY A 616 36.74 -17.45 1.19
CA GLY A 616 37.34 -16.30 1.86
C GLY A 616 36.50 -15.02 1.72
N GLU A 617 37.13 -13.93 1.30
CA GLU A 617 36.46 -12.64 1.06
C GLU A 617 35.94 -12.58 -0.38
N PHE A 618 34.83 -11.87 -0.58
CA PHE A 618 34.32 -11.43 -1.87
C PHE A 618 34.81 -10.00 -2.10
N GLU A 619 35.76 -9.83 -3.04
CA GLU A 619 36.48 -8.59 -3.30
C GLU A 619 36.35 -8.10 -4.75
N GLU A 620 36.79 -6.87 -5.05
CA GLU A 620 36.73 -6.29 -6.39
C GLU A 620 37.43 -7.21 -7.43
N GLY A 621 36.70 -7.55 -8.49
CA GLY A 621 37.10 -8.46 -9.55
C GLY A 621 36.66 -9.91 -9.35
N ASP A 622 36.07 -10.25 -8.20
CA ASP A 622 35.44 -11.55 -8.01
C ASP A 622 34.15 -11.67 -8.82
N THR A 623 33.90 -12.87 -9.32
CA THR A 623 32.79 -13.14 -10.22
C THR A 623 32.03 -14.39 -9.79
N ILE A 624 30.71 -14.28 -9.71
CA ILE A 624 29.80 -15.37 -9.37
C ILE A 624 29.05 -15.77 -10.64
N SER A 625 29.29 -16.99 -11.13
CA SER A 625 28.52 -17.55 -12.24
C SER A 625 27.11 -17.89 -11.79
N VAL A 626 26.12 -17.48 -12.60
CA VAL A 626 24.72 -17.77 -12.37
C VAL A 626 24.26 -18.75 -13.45
N ASP A 627 23.82 -19.93 -13.03
CA ASP A 627 23.29 -20.96 -13.93
C ASP A 627 21.81 -20.70 -14.29
N MET A 628 21.50 -19.48 -14.73
CA MET A 628 20.16 -19.06 -15.16
C MET A 628 20.24 -18.21 -16.43
N ASP A 629 19.31 -18.48 -17.36
CA ASP A 629 19.14 -17.66 -18.56
C ASP A 629 18.20 -16.47 -18.27
N ASP A 630 18.30 -15.38 -19.05
CA ASP A 630 17.40 -14.22 -18.98
C ASP A 630 17.29 -13.56 -17.58
N ILE A 631 18.43 -13.38 -16.91
CA ILE A 631 18.51 -12.67 -15.62
C ILE A 631 18.07 -11.22 -15.80
N ARG A 632 17.08 -10.79 -14.99
CA ARG A 632 16.52 -9.44 -15.01
C ARG A 632 17.18 -8.56 -13.95
N TYR A 633 17.42 -9.15 -12.78
CA TYR A 633 17.90 -8.43 -11.62
C TYR A 633 18.56 -9.39 -10.63
N ALA A 634 19.59 -8.93 -9.93
CA ALA A 634 20.17 -9.65 -8.80
C ALA A 634 20.45 -8.70 -7.64
N THR A 635 20.27 -9.21 -6.43
CA THR A 635 20.56 -8.53 -5.16
C THR A 635 21.53 -9.35 -4.35
N LEU A 636 22.55 -8.71 -3.83
CA LEU A 636 23.44 -9.32 -2.85
C LEU A 636 22.96 -8.92 -1.44
N GLN A 637 22.75 -9.92 -0.61
CA GLN A 637 22.40 -9.77 0.79
C GLN A 637 23.57 -10.12 1.69
N TYR A 638 23.64 -9.45 2.84
CA TYR A 638 24.58 -9.72 3.93
C TYR A 638 23.80 -10.14 5.18
N GLY A 639 24.10 -11.34 5.69
CA GLY A 639 23.30 -11.97 6.74
C GLY A 639 21.86 -12.24 6.30
N ASP A 640 20.90 -12.16 7.24
CA ASP A 640 19.54 -12.69 7.03
C ASP A 640 18.55 -11.72 6.35
N THR A 641 18.90 -10.45 6.10
CA THR A 641 17.86 -9.48 5.64
C THR A 641 18.35 -8.21 4.95
N ARG A 642 19.65 -7.97 4.82
CA ARG A 642 20.17 -6.65 4.41
C ARG A 642 20.72 -6.70 2.99
N SER A 643 20.03 -6.06 2.06
CA SER A 643 20.54 -5.79 0.71
C SER A 643 21.70 -4.80 0.76
N ILE A 644 22.84 -5.18 0.18
CA ILE A 644 24.09 -4.41 0.20
C ILE A 644 24.61 -4.08 -1.20
N GLY A 645 24.01 -4.65 -2.25
CA GLY A 645 24.38 -4.41 -3.63
C GLY A 645 23.32 -4.95 -4.58
N TYR A 646 23.18 -4.33 -5.76
CA TYR A 646 22.25 -4.81 -6.76
C TYR A 646 22.71 -4.52 -8.19
N VAL A 647 22.21 -5.32 -9.12
CA VAL A 647 22.42 -5.10 -10.56
C VAL A 647 21.13 -5.44 -11.32
N HIS A 648 20.78 -4.61 -12.29
CA HIS A 648 19.61 -4.80 -13.16
C HIS A 648 20.04 -4.88 -14.62
N SER A 649 19.40 -5.74 -15.40
CA SER A 649 19.64 -5.77 -16.84
C SER A 649 19.05 -4.50 -17.44
N ARG A 650 19.84 -3.76 -18.22
CA ARG A 650 19.31 -2.67 -19.03
C ARG A 650 18.51 -3.27 -20.18
N ASP A 651 17.19 -3.34 -20.04
CA ASP A 651 16.29 -3.54 -21.17
C ASP A 651 16.28 -2.35 -22.13
#